data_AF-A0A371H3A9-F1
#
_entry.id   AF-A0A371H3A9-F1
#
_cell.length_a   1.000
_cell.length_b   1.000
_cell.length_c   1.000
_cell.angle_alpha   90.00
_cell.angle_beta   90.00
_cell.angle_gamma   90.00
#
_symmetry.space_group_name_H-M   'P 1'
#
loop_
_entity.id
_entity.type
_entity.pdbx_description
1 polymer ?
#
loop_
_entity_poly.entity_id
_entity_poly.type
_entity_poly.pdbx_seq_one_letter_code
_entity_poly.pdbx_strand_id
1 'polypeptide(L)'
;MATLLSRSAILLHFLPFFLTFNLANSESFIGVNYGQVADNLPPPAATAKLLQSTAIGKVRLYGTDPGIIKALANTGIGIVIGAANGDIPGLASDPNFAKTWVNTNVIPYYPASNIILITVGNEVITSNDPNLMNQMLPAIQNVQSALDAASLSGKIKVSTVHSMAVLKDSEPPSAGRFHPEFSTVLQGLLSFNNATGSPFAINPYPYFAYRSDPGRADNLAFCLFQPNAGRVDSNTNIKYMNMFDAQVDAVRSALDSMGFKNVEIVVAETGWPYKGDSDEAGPSLENAKAYNGNLIAHLRSMVGTPLMPGKSVDTYLFALYDEDLKPGSASERAFGLYNPDQSMIYDAGLSKQQQTSSPPVVAPTPEVLKSPVIPAPTDPGQTSKSPVMPTPRGPGPTPNKAEFLNGHEATILQSLIMFTVLILTTPDVSKSPVTPTATVPSPTKTNNNATWCVPKAGVTDAQLQTNLDYACGQGIDCTAIQQGGACFEPNTLLNHAAYAMNLLFQTAGRNPLTCDFSQTAMLSTNNPRVVFMPEEMPNVKNTEKKKMASRDLELLIPVSSISENGRSKQTSPPSPPNVNSTPNHSGHEAFSKVIRSWASKNVILLPIAITFYVTWGFIRFVDGLGFITSITFIFLVGIFMSSWLGTSVLTLGEWFIKKMPLVSYIYAASKQISAAISPDQSSNAFKEVAIIRHPRAGEYALGFITSSVILRNRDEEELFCVYVPTNHLYLGDIFLISPDDILRPNLSVREGIEIVISGGMSVPQILTTVDAHAKFGPRKPTYASKV
;
A
#
# COMPACT_ATOMS: atom_id res chain seq x y z
N MET A 1 -68.73 -6.10 18.06
CA MET A 1 -67.74 -7.04 17.47
C MET A 1 -67.35 -6.66 16.04
N ALA A 2 -68.28 -6.58 15.08
CA ALA A 2 -67.96 -6.32 13.66
C ALA A 2 -67.00 -5.13 13.39
N THR A 3 -67.20 -4.00 14.08
CA THR A 3 -66.36 -2.80 13.99
C THR A 3 -64.93 -2.97 14.51
N LEU A 4 -64.65 -3.98 15.33
CA LEU A 4 -63.30 -4.27 15.83
C LEU A 4 -62.51 -5.07 14.78
N LEU A 5 -63.14 -6.11 14.20
CA LEU A 5 -62.56 -6.96 13.16
C LEU A 5 -62.16 -6.16 11.91
N SER A 6 -62.96 -5.15 11.53
CA SER A 6 -62.63 -4.26 10.42
C SER A 6 -61.32 -3.47 10.60
N ARG A 7 -60.97 -3.10 11.85
CA ARG A 7 -59.70 -2.39 12.13
C ARG A 7 -58.49 -3.33 12.15
N SER A 8 -58.66 -4.57 12.65
CA SER A 8 -57.61 -5.60 12.59
C SER A 8 -57.28 -6.04 11.16
N ALA A 9 -58.27 -6.12 10.27
CA ALA A 9 -58.06 -6.47 8.87
C ALA A 9 -57.12 -5.50 8.14
N ILE A 10 -57.33 -4.18 8.34
CA ILE A 10 -56.50 -3.12 7.75
C ILE A 10 -55.04 -3.26 8.24
N LEU A 11 -54.82 -3.55 9.52
CA LEU A 11 -53.47 -3.72 10.07
C LEU A 11 -52.74 -4.94 9.47
N LEU A 12 -53.45 -6.03 9.18
CA LEU A 12 -52.88 -7.19 8.47
C LEU A 12 -52.50 -6.87 7.01
N HIS A 13 -53.18 -5.91 6.35
CA HIS A 13 -52.90 -5.55 4.96
C HIS A 13 -51.68 -4.63 4.81
N PHE A 14 -51.30 -3.89 5.86
CA PHE A 14 -50.05 -3.13 5.90
C PHE A 14 -48.84 -3.95 6.34
N LEU A 15 -49.04 -5.10 7.01
CA LEU A 15 -47.95 -5.97 7.44
C LEU A 15 -47.01 -6.42 6.29
N PRO A 16 -47.49 -6.90 5.12
CA PRO A 16 -46.59 -7.21 3.99
C PRO A 16 -45.89 -5.97 3.44
N PHE A 17 -46.52 -4.79 3.49
CA PHE A 17 -45.93 -3.53 3.00
C PHE A 17 -44.73 -3.07 3.84
N PHE A 18 -44.76 -3.35 5.15
CA PHE A 18 -43.61 -3.14 6.06
C PHE A 18 -42.54 -4.25 5.98
N LEU A 19 -42.85 -5.44 5.44
CA LEU A 19 -41.84 -6.44 5.11
C LEU A 19 -41.18 -6.21 3.72
N THR A 20 -41.73 -5.35 2.87
CA THR A 20 -41.13 -4.96 1.59
C THR A 20 -40.26 -3.70 1.65
N PHE A 21 -39.69 -3.39 2.82
CA PHE A 21 -38.46 -2.59 2.83
C PHE A 21 -37.32 -3.40 2.23
N ASN A 22 -37.08 -3.20 0.93
CA ASN A 22 -35.81 -3.55 0.30
C ASN A 22 -34.72 -2.64 0.90
N LEU A 23 -34.25 -3.00 2.09
CA LEU A 23 -32.91 -2.64 2.53
C LEU A 23 -31.97 -3.13 1.43
N ALA A 24 -31.26 -2.21 0.76
CA ALA A 24 -30.30 -2.57 -0.26
C ALA A 24 -29.25 -3.49 0.38
N ASN A 25 -29.33 -4.78 0.05
CA ASN A 25 -28.56 -5.82 0.73
C ASN A 25 -27.07 -5.50 0.64
N SER A 26 -26.38 -5.56 1.78
CA SER A 26 -24.92 -5.48 1.80
C SER A 26 -24.38 -6.66 1.00
N GLU A 27 -23.62 -6.39 -0.08
CA GLU A 27 -23.08 -7.43 -0.94
C GLU A 27 -21.88 -8.05 -0.23
N SER A 28 -22.16 -8.99 0.66
CA SER A 28 -21.21 -9.50 1.66
C SER A 28 -19.98 -10.16 1.06
N PHE A 29 -20.00 -10.54 -0.22
CA PHE A 29 -18.87 -11.07 -0.98
C PHE A 29 -17.97 -9.98 -1.59
N ILE A 30 -18.38 -8.70 -1.62
CA ILE A 30 -17.55 -7.58 -2.09
C ILE A 30 -16.86 -6.92 -0.90
N GLY A 31 -15.54 -7.02 -0.88
CA GLY A 31 -14.66 -6.29 0.01
C GLY A 31 -13.76 -5.29 -0.72
N VAL A 32 -13.00 -4.50 0.04
CA VAL A 32 -11.94 -3.62 -0.48
C VAL A 32 -10.72 -3.65 0.44
N ASN A 33 -9.53 -3.47 -0.11
CA ASN A 33 -8.31 -3.23 0.65
C ASN A 33 -8.19 -1.73 0.96
N TYR A 34 -8.12 -1.39 2.24
CA TYR A 34 -7.84 -0.03 2.72
C TYR A 34 -6.36 0.06 3.07
N GLY A 35 -5.57 0.33 2.04
CA GLY A 35 -4.15 0.67 2.13
C GLY A 35 -3.90 1.97 2.90
N GLN A 36 -2.67 2.12 3.39
CA GLN A 36 -2.24 3.22 4.28
C GLN A 36 -0.83 3.73 3.94
N VAL A 37 -0.23 3.31 2.82
CA VAL A 37 1.08 3.78 2.35
C VAL A 37 0.91 5.09 1.55
N ALA A 38 0.36 6.10 2.21
CA ALA A 38 0.10 7.45 1.69
C ALA A 38 0.04 8.49 2.82
N ASP A 39 0.36 9.75 2.54
CA ASP A 39 0.23 10.86 3.50
C ASP A 39 -1.01 11.74 3.27
N ASN A 40 -1.72 11.55 2.15
CA ASN A 40 -2.84 12.39 1.71
C ASN A 40 -4.25 11.90 2.13
N LEU A 41 -4.35 10.76 2.82
CA LEU A 41 -5.60 10.01 2.97
C LEU A 41 -6.68 10.73 3.80
N PRO A 42 -7.98 10.55 3.47
CA PRO A 42 -9.06 11.17 4.22
C PRO A 42 -9.20 10.58 5.64
N PRO A 43 -9.71 11.37 6.61
CA PRO A 43 -9.92 10.91 7.98
C PRO A 43 -10.79 9.64 8.03
N PRO A 44 -10.47 8.62 8.87
CA PRO A 44 -11.18 7.33 8.83
C PRO A 44 -12.69 7.40 9.02
N ALA A 45 -13.21 8.39 9.76
CA ALA A 45 -14.65 8.61 9.93
C ALA A 45 -15.36 9.15 8.66
N ALA A 46 -14.62 9.75 7.73
CA ALA A 46 -15.11 10.05 6.39
C ALA A 46 -15.09 8.77 5.52
N THR A 47 -14.04 7.96 5.59
CA THR A 47 -13.95 6.68 4.87
C THR A 47 -15.06 5.70 5.28
N ALA A 48 -15.38 5.61 6.57
CA ALA A 48 -16.48 4.79 7.06
C ALA A 48 -17.84 5.19 6.44
N LYS A 49 -18.11 6.50 6.28
CA LYS A 49 -19.31 7.00 5.61
C LYS A 49 -19.33 6.69 4.11
N LEU A 50 -18.18 6.82 3.44
CA LEU A 50 -18.03 6.45 2.04
C LEU A 50 -18.38 4.97 1.84
N LEU A 51 -17.75 4.07 2.61
CA LEU A 51 -18.02 2.64 2.55
C LEU A 51 -19.51 2.33 2.79
N GLN A 52 -20.15 2.95 3.80
CA GLN A 52 -21.59 2.80 4.05
C GLN A 52 -22.50 3.22 2.87
N SER A 53 -22.05 4.14 2.01
CA SER A 53 -22.78 4.54 0.79
C SER A 53 -22.63 3.55 -0.38
N THR A 54 -21.60 2.70 -0.33
CA THR A 54 -21.25 1.72 -1.38
C THR A 54 -21.69 0.30 -1.06
N ALA A 55 -21.79 -0.55 -2.07
CA ALA A 55 -22.12 -1.97 -1.91
C ALA A 55 -21.06 -2.79 -1.15
N ILE A 56 -19.88 -2.22 -0.87
CA ILE A 56 -18.77 -2.86 -0.15
C ILE A 56 -19.23 -3.30 1.25
N GLY A 57 -19.32 -4.62 1.47
CA GLY A 57 -19.71 -5.21 2.75
C GLY A 57 -18.54 -5.51 3.69
N LYS A 58 -17.30 -5.52 3.17
CA LYS A 58 -16.08 -5.91 3.91
C LYS A 58 -14.90 -4.97 3.62
N VAL A 59 -13.98 -4.83 4.57
CA VAL A 59 -12.72 -4.10 4.37
C VAL A 59 -11.54 -4.89 4.94
N ARG A 60 -10.41 -4.88 4.25
CA ARG A 60 -9.16 -5.47 4.70
C ARG A 60 -8.13 -4.39 5.02
N LEU A 61 -7.55 -4.49 6.21
CA LEU A 61 -6.46 -3.66 6.71
C LEU A 61 -5.18 -4.50 6.77
N TYR A 62 -4.06 -3.95 6.34
CA TYR A 62 -2.74 -4.61 6.42
C TYR A 62 -2.16 -4.64 7.84
N GLY A 63 -2.74 -3.86 8.76
CA GLY A 63 -2.37 -3.77 10.17
C GLY A 63 -3.59 -3.55 11.06
N THR A 64 -3.38 -3.03 12.27
CA THR A 64 -4.40 -2.92 13.33
C THR A 64 -4.71 -1.48 13.74
N ASP A 65 -4.76 -0.55 12.78
CA ASP A 65 -4.93 0.89 13.10
C ASP A 65 -6.19 1.16 13.98
N PRO A 66 -6.00 1.73 15.19
CA PRO A 66 -7.09 1.92 16.14
C PRO A 66 -8.03 3.08 15.74
N GLY A 67 -7.65 3.95 14.81
CA GLY A 67 -8.51 5.01 14.28
C GLY A 67 -9.54 4.44 13.30
N ILE A 68 -9.09 3.67 12.32
CA ILE A 68 -9.90 3.00 11.30
C ILE A 68 -10.81 1.96 11.94
N ILE A 69 -10.28 1.09 12.82
CA ILE A 69 -11.10 0.07 13.49
C ILE A 69 -12.22 0.72 14.33
N LYS A 70 -11.95 1.83 15.04
CA LYS A 70 -12.99 2.58 15.78
C LYS A 70 -13.98 3.30 14.85
N ALA A 71 -13.51 3.88 13.75
CA ALA A 71 -14.37 4.58 12.79
C ALA A 71 -15.39 3.64 12.11
N LEU A 72 -15.05 2.35 11.99
CA LEU A 72 -15.93 1.30 11.47
C LEU A 72 -16.88 0.69 12.52
N ALA A 73 -16.81 1.12 13.78
CA ALA A 73 -17.68 0.59 14.84
C ALA A 73 -19.17 0.87 14.57
N ASN A 74 -20.00 -0.15 14.74
CA ASN A 74 -21.45 -0.17 14.50
C ASN A 74 -21.87 0.12 13.04
N THR A 75 -20.93 0.13 12.08
CA THR A 75 -21.26 0.32 10.65
C THR A 75 -21.86 -0.91 9.99
N GLY A 76 -21.64 -2.10 10.55
CA GLY A 76 -21.97 -3.41 9.97
C GLY A 76 -20.90 -3.98 9.02
N ILE A 77 -19.94 -3.17 8.57
CA ILE A 77 -18.86 -3.58 7.65
C ILE A 77 -17.96 -4.61 8.33
N GLY A 78 -17.75 -5.76 7.68
CA GLY A 78 -16.84 -6.80 8.18
C GLY A 78 -15.37 -6.40 8.01
N ILE A 79 -14.55 -6.55 9.06
CA ILE A 79 -13.16 -6.10 9.08
C ILE A 79 -12.21 -7.31 9.08
N VAL A 80 -11.28 -7.34 8.13
CA VAL A 80 -10.07 -8.18 8.19
C VAL A 80 -8.92 -7.32 8.71
N ILE A 81 -8.18 -7.81 9.70
CA ILE A 81 -7.00 -7.13 10.23
C ILE A 81 -5.73 -7.95 10.01
N GLY A 82 -4.66 -7.29 9.63
CA GLY A 82 -3.34 -7.90 9.49
C GLY A 82 -2.55 -7.90 10.79
N ALA A 83 -1.91 -9.02 11.10
CA ALA A 83 -0.67 -8.99 11.88
C ALA A 83 0.49 -8.86 10.90
N ALA A 84 1.44 -7.97 11.18
CA ALA A 84 2.53 -7.66 10.25
C ALA A 84 3.48 -8.85 10.09
N ASN A 85 4.25 -8.88 8.99
CA ASN A 85 5.29 -9.89 8.81
C ASN A 85 6.28 -9.88 9.99
N GLY A 86 6.63 -8.70 10.53
CA GLY A 86 7.46 -8.55 11.73
C GLY A 86 6.81 -9.01 13.06
N ASP A 87 5.49 -9.21 13.14
CA ASP A 87 4.83 -9.77 14.34
C ASP A 87 5.06 -11.29 14.45
N ILE A 88 5.25 -11.98 13.32
CA ILE A 88 5.25 -13.46 13.23
C ILE A 88 6.25 -14.11 14.20
N PRO A 89 7.51 -13.65 14.36
CA PRO A 89 8.44 -14.27 15.30
C PRO A 89 7.97 -14.18 16.76
N GLY A 90 7.34 -13.06 17.15
CA GLY A 90 6.76 -12.90 18.49
C GLY A 90 5.53 -13.78 18.69
N LEU A 91 4.60 -13.75 17.72
CA LEU A 91 3.40 -14.58 17.71
C LEU A 91 3.72 -16.08 17.74
N ALA A 92 4.78 -16.51 17.07
CA ALA A 92 5.22 -17.91 17.00
C ALA A 92 5.91 -18.39 18.28
N SER A 93 6.76 -17.55 18.88
CA SER A 93 7.66 -17.97 19.97
C SER A 93 7.06 -17.86 21.38
N ASP A 94 6.11 -16.96 21.62
CA ASP A 94 5.45 -16.80 22.92
C ASP A 94 3.91 -16.70 22.81
N PRO A 95 3.15 -17.71 23.31
CA PRO A 95 1.70 -17.62 23.43
C PRO A 95 1.19 -16.44 24.26
N ASN A 96 2.00 -15.88 25.19
CA ASN A 96 1.62 -14.68 25.94
C ASN A 96 1.75 -13.41 25.09
N PHE A 97 2.72 -13.34 24.16
CA PHE A 97 2.78 -12.30 23.14
C PHE A 97 1.53 -12.35 22.24
N ALA A 98 1.16 -13.52 21.72
CA ALA A 98 -0.06 -13.68 20.92
C ALA A 98 -1.34 -13.30 21.70
N LYS A 99 -1.44 -13.69 22.97
CA LYS A 99 -2.52 -13.26 23.87
C LYS A 99 -2.54 -11.75 24.10
N THR A 100 -1.37 -11.12 24.21
CA THR A 100 -1.24 -9.67 24.38
C THR A 100 -1.64 -8.94 23.09
N TRP A 101 -1.20 -9.44 21.93
CA TRP A 101 -1.58 -8.92 20.61
C TRP A 101 -3.11 -8.95 20.44
N VAL A 102 -3.78 -10.06 20.75
CA VAL A 102 -5.26 -10.15 20.69
C VAL A 102 -5.93 -9.20 21.71
N ASN A 103 -5.43 -9.13 22.95
CA ASN A 103 -5.94 -8.22 23.97
C ASN A 103 -5.80 -6.72 23.61
N THR A 104 -4.81 -6.35 22.81
CA THR A 104 -4.58 -4.98 22.35
C THR A 104 -5.33 -4.66 21.07
N ASN A 105 -5.35 -5.57 20.10
CA ASN A 105 -5.79 -5.31 18.73
C ASN A 105 -7.22 -5.79 18.40
N VAL A 106 -7.83 -6.64 19.25
CA VAL A 106 -9.15 -7.24 18.98
C VAL A 106 -10.15 -6.93 20.10
N ILE A 107 -9.81 -7.28 21.35
CA ILE A 107 -10.72 -7.18 22.50
C ILE A 107 -11.26 -5.76 22.77
N PRO A 108 -10.51 -4.65 22.56
CA PRO A 108 -11.04 -3.30 22.80
C PRO A 108 -12.07 -2.81 21.78
N TYR A 109 -12.27 -3.55 20.68
CA TYR A 109 -13.07 -3.14 19.52
C TYR A 109 -14.25 -4.06 19.24
N TYR A 110 -14.05 -5.37 19.40
CA TYR A 110 -15.09 -6.38 19.19
C TYR A 110 -16.11 -6.39 20.34
N PRO A 111 -17.44 -6.48 20.10
CA PRO A 111 -18.11 -6.71 18.82
C PRO A 111 -18.55 -5.43 18.08
N ALA A 112 -18.30 -4.23 18.64
CA ALA A 112 -18.76 -2.98 18.04
C ALA A 112 -18.14 -2.78 16.63
N SER A 113 -16.84 -3.00 16.52
CA SER A 113 -16.15 -3.17 15.24
C SER A 113 -16.22 -4.64 14.85
N ASN A 114 -16.85 -4.95 13.71
CA ASN A 114 -17.16 -6.31 13.26
C ASN A 114 -15.92 -7.00 12.65
N ILE A 115 -14.91 -7.28 13.47
CA ILE A 115 -13.72 -8.04 13.08
C ILE A 115 -14.13 -9.50 12.81
N ILE A 116 -13.86 -10.00 11.59
CA ILE A 116 -14.28 -11.32 11.12
C ILE A 116 -13.10 -12.28 10.86
N LEU A 117 -11.92 -11.75 10.52
CA LEU A 117 -10.74 -12.52 10.15
C LEU A 117 -9.47 -11.78 10.58
N ILE A 118 -8.50 -12.54 11.10
CA ILE A 118 -7.12 -12.08 11.32
C ILE A 118 -6.24 -12.77 10.27
N THR A 119 -5.50 -11.98 9.48
CA THR A 119 -4.48 -12.50 8.56
C THR A 119 -3.10 -12.31 9.16
N VAL A 120 -2.45 -13.40 9.55
CA VAL A 120 -1.09 -13.38 10.11
C VAL A 120 -0.09 -13.41 8.97
N GLY A 121 0.50 -12.25 8.67
CA GLY A 121 1.40 -12.04 7.55
C GLY A 121 0.73 -11.91 6.17
N ASN A 122 1.49 -11.31 5.26
CA ASN A 122 1.15 -11.12 3.85
C ASN A 122 2.28 -11.66 2.95
N GLU A 123 1.94 -12.59 2.07
CA GLU A 123 2.78 -13.19 1.03
C GLU A 123 4.12 -13.82 1.50
N VAL A 124 4.21 -14.16 2.80
CA VAL A 124 5.41 -14.66 3.49
C VAL A 124 6.08 -15.85 2.81
N ILE A 125 5.31 -16.77 2.23
CA ILE A 125 5.88 -17.95 1.52
C ILE A 125 6.76 -17.52 0.33
N THR A 126 6.50 -16.34 -0.24
CA THR A 126 7.21 -15.81 -1.40
C THR A 126 8.14 -14.63 -1.08
N SER A 127 8.36 -14.32 0.21
CA SER A 127 9.31 -13.28 0.65
C SER A 127 10.78 -13.75 0.64
N ASN A 128 11.04 -15.04 0.46
CA ASN A 128 12.35 -15.70 0.53
C ASN A 128 13.02 -15.69 1.92
N ASP A 129 12.25 -15.60 3.02
CA ASP A 129 12.75 -15.88 4.39
C ASP A 129 12.28 -17.24 4.93
N PRO A 130 13.15 -18.28 4.93
CA PRO A 130 12.83 -19.58 5.50
C PRO A 130 12.53 -19.57 7.01
N ASN A 131 13.07 -18.64 7.78
CA ASN A 131 12.78 -18.57 9.22
C ASN A 131 11.34 -18.10 9.43
N LEU A 132 10.94 -17.06 8.71
CA LEU A 132 9.60 -16.51 8.77
C LEU A 132 8.54 -17.51 8.29
N MET A 133 8.81 -18.21 7.17
CA MET A 133 7.95 -19.30 6.68
C MET A 133 7.74 -20.40 7.73
N ASN A 134 8.79 -20.86 8.40
CA ASN A 134 8.70 -21.90 9.43
C ASN A 134 7.95 -21.44 10.70
N GLN A 135 7.82 -20.13 10.92
CA GLN A 135 7.13 -19.54 12.07
C GLN A 135 5.63 -19.26 11.82
N MET A 136 5.18 -19.26 10.56
CA MET A 136 3.77 -18.98 10.21
C MET A 136 2.77 -19.89 10.94
N LEU A 137 3.02 -21.20 10.97
CA LEU A 137 2.08 -22.18 11.55
C LEU A 137 1.97 -22.05 13.08
N PRO A 138 3.07 -21.99 13.86
CA PRO A 138 3.00 -21.65 15.28
C PRO A 138 2.31 -20.31 15.55
N ALA A 139 2.54 -19.28 14.71
CA ALA A 139 1.93 -17.97 14.90
C ALA A 139 0.39 -18.02 14.78
N ILE A 140 -0.17 -18.64 13.72
CA ILE A 140 -1.64 -18.77 13.61
C ILE A 140 -2.24 -19.67 14.69
N GLN A 141 -1.52 -20.70 15.13
CA GLN A 141 -1.95 -21.57 16.23
C GLN A 141 -2.01 -20.82 17.57
N ASN A 142 -1.03 -19.96 17.85
CA ASN A 142 -1.01 -19.13 19.06
C ASN A 142 -2.06 -18.02 19.03
N VAL A 143 -2.29 -17.38 17.88
CA VAL A 143 -3.39 -16.39 17.69
C VAL A 143 -4.76 -17.05 17.85
N GLN A 144 -4.96 -18.25 17.28
CA GLN A 144 -6.19 -19.03 17.48
C GLN A 144 -6.39 -19.38 18.97
N SER A 145 -5.35 -19.88 19.64
CA SER A 145 -5.38 -20.20 21.07
C SER A 145 -5.72 -18.98 21.95
N ALA A 146 -5.29 -17.78 21.53
CA ALA A 146 -5.65 -16.52 22.20
C ALA A 146 -7.12 -16.13 21.96
N LEU A 147 -7.67 -16.33 20.75
CA LEU A 147 -9.10 -16.15 20.48
C LEU A 147 -9.97 -17.19 21.21
N ASP A 148 -9.50 -18.42 21.32
CA ASP A 148 -10.16 -19.50 22.08
C ASP A 148 -10.24 -19.12 23.56
N ALA A 149 -9.12 -18.68 24.15
CA ALA A 149 -9.06 -18.19 25.53
C ALA A 149 -9.92 -16.92 25.76
N ALA A 150 -10.22 -16.15 24.71
CA ALA A 150 -11.12 -15.00 24.74
C ALA A 150 -12.60 -15.35 24.43
N SER A 151 -12.94 -16.61 24.17
CA SER A 151 -14.27 -17.04 23.71
C SER A 151 -14.72 -16.36 22.40
N LEU A 152 -13.76 -16.04 21.52
CA LEU A 152 -13.96 -15.49 20.18
C LEU A 152 -13.77 -16.51 19.05
N SER A 153 -13.36 -17.74 19.40
CA SER A 153 -13.31 -18.88 18.49
C SER A 153 -14.60 -19.03 17.67
N GLY A 154 -14.46 -19.35 16.38
CA GLY A 154 -15.57 -19.47 15.43
C GLY A 154 -16.25 -18.16 15.02
N LYS A 155 -16.22 -17.11 15.86
CA LYS A 155 -16.71 -15.75 15.54
C LYS A 155 -15.69 -14.96 14.72
N ILE A 156 -14.42 -15.09 15.08
CA ILE A 156 -13.28 -14.52 14.36
C ILE A 156 -12.44 -15.70 13.87
N LYS A 157 -12.06 -15.67 12.59
CA LYS A 157 -11.19 -16.68 11.96
C LYS A 157 -9.74 -16.23 11.94
N VAL A 158 -8.82 -17.17 11.73
CA VAL A 158 -7.39 -16.88 11.56
C VAL A 158 -6.92 -17.53 10.27
N SER A 159 -6.15 -16.81 9.46
CA SER A 159 -5.51 -17.33 8.26
C SER A 159 -4.23 -16.54 7.97
N THR A 160 -3.69 -16.68 6.76
CA THR A 160 -2.54 -15.95 6.23
C THR A 160 -2.75 -15.73 4.73
N VAL A 161 -2.17 -14.67 4.17
CA VAL A 161 -2.39 -14.30 2.75
C VAL A 161 -1.24 -14.75 1.87
N HIS A 162 -1.55 -15.34 0.73
CA HIS A 162 -0.60 -15.87 -0.23
C HIS A 162 -0.63 -15.12 -1.57
N SER A 163 0.53 -15.03 -2.23
CA SER A 163 0.61 -14.65 -3.65
C SER A 163 0.29 -15.85 -4.55
N MET A 164 -0.06 -15.62 -5.82
CA MET A 164 -0.19 -16.73 -6.79
C MET A 164 1.11 -17.52 -7.03
N ALA A 165 2.27 -16.98 -6.66
CA ALA A 165 3.57 -17.65 -6.82
C ALA A 165 3.81 -18.79 -5.81
N VAL A 166 2.85 -19.10 -4.94
CA VAL A 166 2.82 -20.39 -4.21
C VAL A 166 2.48 -21.58 -5.12
N LEU A 167 1.90 -21.34 -6.31
CA LEU A 167 1.66 -22.35 -7.33
C LEU A 167 2.89 -22.56 -8.21
N LYS A 168 3.16 -23.81 -8.60
CA LYS A 168 4.14 -24.15 -9.64
C LYS A 168 3.53 -24.15 -11.03
N ASP A 169 2.29 -24.61 -11.12
CA ASP A 169 1.55 -24.78 -12.36
C ASP A 169 0.12 -24.29 -12.15
N SER A 170 -0.44 -23.63 -13.16
CA SER A 170 -1.76 -22.98 -13.12
C SER A 170 -2.45 -22.87 -14.49
N GLU A 171 -1.76 -23.16 -15.59
CA GLU A 171 -2.36 -23.30 -16.93
C GLU A 171 -2.03 -24.72 -17.48
N PRO A 172 -3.04 -25.55 -17.81
CA PRO A 172 -4.47 -25.32 -17.63
C PRO A 172 -4.89 -25.39 -16.14
N PRO A 173 -6.01 -24.76 -15.71
CA PRO A 173 -6.37 -24.67 -14.29
C PRO A 173 -6.47 -26.00 -13.55
N SER A 174 -6.96 -27.07 -14.20
CA SER A 174 -7.01 -28.42 -13.60
C SER A 174 -5.65 -29.05 -13.29
N ALA A 175 -4.56 -28.54 -13.88
CA ALA A 175 -3.19 -28.93 -13.54
C ALA A 175 -2.64 -28.15 -12.33
N GLY A 176 -3.45 -27.27 -11.73
CA GLY A 176 -3.12 -26.42 -10.60
C GLY A 176 -2.49 -27.20 -9.44
N ARG A 177 -1.27 -26.82 -9.05
CA ARG A 177 -0.55 -27.44 -7.93
C ARG A 177 0.44 -26.48 -7.27
N PHE A 178 0.56 -26.60 -5.95
CA PHE A 178 1.51 -25.83 -5.16
C PHE A 178 2.98 -26.20 -5.47
N HIS A 179 3.91 -25.28 -5.22
CA HIS A 179 5.33 -25.55 -5.39
C HIS A 179 5.80 -26.60 -4.37
N PRO A 180 6.51 -27.69 -4.79
CA PRO A 180 6.91 -28.77 -3.89
C PRO A 180 7.74 -28.32 -2.69
N GLU A 181 8.52 -27.26 -2.85
CA GLU A 181 9.32 -26.62 -1.79
C GLU A 181 8.46 -26.07 -0.63
N PHE A 182 7.26 -25.59 -0.94
CA PHE A 182 6.31 -25.05 0.04
C PHE A 182 5.35 -26.11 0.58
N SER A 183 5.41 -27.36 0.08
CA SER A 183 4.43 -28.41 0.40
C SER A 183 4.32 -28.69 1.90
N THR A 184 5.42 -28.74 2.64
CA THR A 184 5.42 -28.99 4.10
C THR A 184 4.73 -27.89 4.89
N VAL A 185 5.02 -26.61 4.59
CA VAL A 185 4.40 -25.48 5.28
C VAL A 185 2.93 -25.35 4.90
N LEU A 186 2.60 -25.47 3.60
CA LEU A 186 1.22 -25.45 3.12
C LEU A 186 0.39 -26.62 3.68
N GLN A 187 0.93 -27.83 3.77
CA GLN A 187 0.22 -28.96 4.39
C GLN A 187 -0.18 -28.65 5.84
N GLY A 188 0.70 -27.99 6.61
CA GLY A 188 0.43 -27.55 7.97
C GLY A 188 -0.62 -26.44 8.05
N LEU A 189 -0.47 -25.38 7.25
CA LEU A 189 -1.40 -24.25 7.17
C LEU A 189 -2.81 -24.71 6.72
N LEU A 190 -2.89 -25.54 5.67
CA LEU A 190 -4.15 -26.07 5.16
C LEU A 190 -4.82 -27.05 6.13
N SER A 191 -4.04 -27.83 6.90
CA SER A 191 -4.56 -28.65 7.99
C SER A 191 -5.20 -27.80 9.09
N PHE A 192 -4.57 -26.68 9.45
CA PHE A 192 -5.12 -25.71 10.40
C PHE A 192 -6.39 -25.04 9.84
N ASN A 193 -6.39 -24.59 8.59
CA ASN A 193 -7.54 -23.97 7.93
C ASN A 193 -8.74 -24.93 7.90
N ASN A 194 -8.52 -26.19 7.52
CA ASN A 194 -9.56 -27.22 7.49
C ASN A 194 -10.07 -27.59 8.90
N ALA A 195 -9.21 -27.60 9.92
CA ALA A 195 -9.59 -27.89 11.31
C ALA A 195 -10.37 -26.74 11.98
N THR A 196 -10.05 -25.48 11.64
CA THR A 196 -10.72 -24.28 12.20
C THR A 196 -11.90 -23.80 11.35
N GLY A 197 -12.07 -24.33 10.14
CA GLY A 197 -12.99 -23.81 9.13
C GLY A 197 -12.64 -22.38 8.73
N SER A 198 -11.35 -22.07 8.55
CA SER A 198 -10.83 -20.77 8.13
C SER A 198 -10.46 -20.80 6.63
N PRO A 199 -10.62 -19.69 5.89
CA PRO A 199 -10.42 -19.68 4.44
C PRO A 199 -8.93 -19.68 4.05
N PHE A 200 -8.59 -20.26 2.91
CA PHE A 200 -7.32 -20.02 2.24
C PHE A 200 -7.38 -18.66 1.52
N ALA A 201 -6.54 -17.71 1.95
CA ALA A 201 -6.55 -16.35 1.42
C ALA A 201 -5.43 -16.16 0.38
N ILE A 202 -5.78 -15.69 -0.82
CA ILE A 202 -4.92 -15.70 -2.01
C ILE A 202 -5.10 -14.41 -2.83
N ASN A 203 -4.04 -14.00 -3.55
CA ASN A 203 -3.99 -12.77 -4.34
C ASN A 203 -3.89 -13.02 -5.87
N PRO A 204 -4.97 -13.48 -6.55
CA PRO A 204 -5.03 -13.63 -8.00
C PRO A 204 -5.13 -12.28 -8.72
N TYR A 205 -4.07 -11.89 -9.42
CA TYR A 205 -4.03 -10.68 -10.26
C TYR A 205 -3.96 -11.03 -11.76
N PRO A 206 -5.07 -10.93 -12.51
CA PRO A 206 -5.06 -10.99 -13.97
C PRO A 206 -4.22 -9.89 -14.65
N TYR A 207 -4.02 -8.74 -13.99
CA TYR A 207 -3.13 -7.67 -14.47
C TYR A 207 -1.70 -8.17 -14.68
N PHE A 208 -1.07 -8.79 -13.67
CA PHE A 208 0.31 -9.28 -13.80
C PHE A 208 0.43 -10.42 -14.82
N ALA A 209 -0.60 -11.27 -14.95
CA ALA A 209 -0.65 -12.28 -16.00
C ALA A 209 -0.67 -11.66 -17.41
N TYR A 210 -1.47 -10.60 -17.62
CA TYR A 210 -1.46 -9.84 -18.88
C TYR A 210 -0.12 -9.13 -19.12
N ARG A 211 0.42 -8.42 -18.13
CA ARG A 211 1.73 -7.71 -18.22
C ARG A 211 2.88 -8.67 -18.59
N SER A 212 2.80 -9.93 -18.19
CA SER A 212 3.81 -10.95 -18.50
C SER A 212 3.76 -11.51 -19.93
N ASP A 213 2.60 -11.42 -20.59
CA ASP A 213 2.37 -11.93 -21.97
C ASP A 213 1.36 -11.06 -22.74
N PRO A 214 1.67 -9.78 -23.01
CA PRO A 214 0.74 -8.86 -23.67
C PRO A 214 0.56 -9.16 -25.18
N GLY A 215 1.43 -10.00 -25.76
CA GLY A 215 1.41 -10.36 -27.18
C GLY A 215 0.46 -11.52 -27.54
N ARG A 216 -0.01 -12.30 -26.56
CA ARG A 216 -0.92 -13.41 -26.77
C ARG A 216 -2.31 -12.93 -27.19
N ALA A 217 -2.81 -13.48 -28.30
CA ALA A 217 -4.13 -13.16 -28.84
C ALA A 217 -5.24 -13.31 -27.79
N ASP A 218 -6.18 -12.37 -27.80
CA ASP A 218 -7.30 -12.22 -26.85
C ASP A 218 -6.92 -12.15 -25.35
N ASN A 219 -5.62 -12.05 -24.98
CA ASN A 219 -5.21 -12.11 -23.57
C ASN A 219 -5.74 -10.92 -22.76
N LEU A 220 -5.76 -9.71 -23.32
CA LEU A 220 -6.36 -8.55 -22.65
C LEU A 220 -7.86 -8.74 -22.40
N ALA A 221 -8.62 -9.13 -23.43
CA ALA A 221 -10.06 -9.34 -23.31
C ALA A 221 -10.40 -10.45 -22.29
N PHE A 222 -9.64 -11.55 -22.31
CA PHE A 222 -9.74 -12.63 -21.34
C PHE A 222 -9.39 -12.19 -19.90
N CYS A 223 -8.40 -11.31 -19.71
CA CYS A 223 -8.10 -10.76 -18.39
C CYS A 223 -9.12 -9.71 -17.91
N LEU A 224 -9.79 -8.98 -18.82
CA LEU A 224 -10.78 -7.94 -18.52
C LEU A 224 -12.24 -8.43 -18.50
N PHE A 225 -12.49 -9.75 -18.53
CA PHE A 225 -13.83 -10.37 -18.65
C PHE A 225 -14.62 -9.93 -19.91
N GLN A 226 -13.96 -9.35 -20.91
CA GLN A 226 -14.59 -8.90 -22.16
C GLN A 226 -14.88 -10.09 -23.10
N PRO A 227 -15.79 -9.96 -24.07
CA PRO A 227 -16.06 -11.02 -25.06
C PRO A 227 -14.78 -11.48 -25.77
N ASN A 228 -14.48 -12.78 -25.67
CA ASN A 228 -13.27 -13.40 -26.21
C ASN A 228 -13.54 -14.86 -26.61
N ALA A 229 -12.59 -15.51 -27.31
CA ALA A 229 -12.75 -16.90 -27.75
C ALA A 229 -12.90 -17.93 -26.60
N GLY A 230 -12.44 -17.60 -25.38
CA GLY A 230 -12.34 -18.47 -24.22
C GLY A 230 -11.20 -19.49 -24.32
N ARG A 231 -10.78 -20.05 -23.17
CA ARG A 231 -9.70 -21.05 -23.08
C ARG A 231 -10.26 -22.38 -22.60
N VAL A 232 -10.03 -23.44 -23.38
CA VAL A 232 -10.43 -24.80 -23.01
C VAL A 232 -9.29 -25.44 -22.22
N ASP A 233 -9.60 -25.88 -21.00
CA ASP A 233 -8.72 -26.70 -20.18
C ASP A 233 -8.52 -28.08 -20.84
N SER A 234 -7.27 -28.43 -21.14
CA SER A 234 -6.93 -29.61 -21.95
C SER A 234 -7.21 -30.96 -21.27
N ASN A 235 -7.44 -30.98 -19.95
CA ASN A 235 -7.59 -32.22 -19.18
C ASN A 235 -9.06 -32.49 -18.85
N THR A 236 -9.85 -31.44 -18.68
CA THR A 236 -11.27 -31.50 -18.25
C THR A 236 -12.25 -31.06 -19.34
N ASN A 237 -11.79 -30.38 -20.40
CA ASN A 237 -12.59 -29.70 -21.41
C ASN A 237 -13.47 -28.54 -20.86
N ILE A 238 -13.23 -28.09 -19.63
CA ILE A 238 -13.88 -26.90 -19.07
C ILE A 238 -13.43 -25.67 -19.86
N LYS A 239 -14.37 -24.87 -20.34
CA LYS A 239 -14.09 -23.62 -21.06
C LYS A 239 -14.16 -22.42 -20.11
N TYR A 240 -13.00 -21.89 -19.74
CA TYR A 240 -12.87 -20.65 -19.00
C TYR A 240 -13.09 -19.45 -19.93
N MET A 241 -13.87 -18.47 -19.49
CA MET A 241 -14.17 -17.26 -20.27
C MET A 241 -13.40 -16.02 -19.79
N ASN A 242 -12.73 -16.09 -18.63
CA ASN A 242 -11.87 -15.03 -18.11
C ASN A 242 -10.69 -15.61 -17.29
N MET A 243 -9.70 -14.76 -17.01
CA MET A 243 -8.49 -15.13 -16.26
C MET A 243 -8.72 -15.30 -14.75
N PHE A 244 -9.69 -14.58 -14.17
CA PHE A 244 -9.96 -14.64 -12.72
C PHE A 244 -10.45 -16.04 -12.31
N ASP A 245 -11.47 -16.56 -13.01
CA ASP A 245 -11.98 -17.93 -12.81
C ASP A 245 -10.86 -18.96 -12.98
N ALA A 246 -10.01 -18.79 -14.01
CA ALA A 246 -8.91 -19.69 -14.30
C ALA A 246 -7.83 -19.67 -13.20
N GLN A 247 -7.50 -18.49 -12.65
CA GLN A 247 -6.56 -18.37 -11.53
C GLN A 247 -7.14 -18.95 -10.23
N VAL A 248 -8.40 -18.68 -9.93
CA VAL A 248 -9.07 -19.19 -8.72
C VAL A 248 -9.28 -20.70 -8.79
N ASP A 249 -9.62 -21.26 -9.96
CA ASP A 249 -9.78 -22.71 -10.12
C ASP A 249 -8.45 -23.48 -10.22
N ALA A 250 -7.35 -22.81 -10.58
CA ALA A 250 -6.00 -23.35 -10.38
C ALA A 250 -5.69 -23.51 -8.88
N VAL A 251 -6.11 -22.56 -8.03
CA VAL A 251 -5.98 -22.67 -6.57
C VAL A 251 -6.91 -23.76 -6.03
N ARG A 252 -8.15 -23.84 -6.50
CA ARG A 252 -9.10 -24.93 -6.14
C ARG A 252 -8.52 -26.31 -6.46
N SER A 253 -7.95 -26.47 -7.65
CA SER A 253 -7.29 -27.71 -8.10
C SER A 253 -6.07 -28.04 -7.23
N ALA A 254 -5.26 -27.04 -6.88
CA ALA A 254 -4.10 -27.23 -6.00
C ALA A 254 -4.51 -27.68 -4.58
N LEU A 255 -5.53 -27.05 -3.99
CA LEU A 255 -6.09 -27.45 -2.69
C LEU A 255 -6.67 -28.87 -2.73
N ASP A 256 -7.40 -29.21 -3.79
CA ASP A 256 -7.95 -30.55 -4.01
C ASP A 256 -6.87 -31.62 -4.18
N SER A 257 -5.75 -31.28 -4.85
CA SER A 257 -4.61 -32.18 -5.02
C SER A 257 -3.93 -32.56 -3.70
N MET A 258 -3.98 -31.66 -2.70
CA MET A 258 -3.51 -31.91 -1.32
C MET A 258 -4.61 -32.44 -0.39
N GLY A 259 -5.82 -32.71 -0.92
CA GLY A 259 -6.96 -33.27 -0.16
C GLY A 259 -7.85 -32.25 0.56
N PHE A 260 -7.57 -30.95 0.46
CA PHE A 260 -8.23 -29.88 1.21
C PHE A 260 -9.49 -29.33 0.51
N LYS A 261 -10.36 -30.25 0.07
CA LYS A 261 -11.58 -29.95 -0.72
C LYS A 261 -12.55 -28.98 -0.03
N ASN A 262 -12.62 -29.03 1.31
CA ASN A 262 -13.56 -28.26 2.11
C ASN A 262 -13.03 -26.88 2.56
N VAL A 263 -11.77 -26.54 2.26
CA VAL A 263 -11.20 -25.23 2.59
C VAL A 263 -11.71 -24.21 1.57
N GLU A 264 -12.50 -23.24 2.04
CA GLU A 264 -13.00 -22.14 1.19
C GLU A 264 -11.86 -21.23 0.74
N ILE A 265 -12.00 -20.63 -0.45
CA ILE A 265 -11.06 -19.64 -0.98
C ILE A 265 -11.61 -18.23 -0.71
N VAL A 266 -10.73 -17.32 -0.30
CA VAL A 266 -10.98 -15.87 -0.24
C VAL A 266 -9.93 -15.17 -1.12
N VAL A 267 -10.37 -14.33 -2.04
CA VAL A 267 -9.50 -13.44 -2.81
C VAL A 267 -9.20 -12.21 -1.94
N ALA A 268 -8.05 -12.22 -1.27
CA ALA A 268 -7.66 -11.15 -0.34
C ALA A 268 -7.18 -9.89 -1.06
N GLU A 269 -6.71 -10.02 -2.30
CA GLU A 269 -6.42 -8.91 -3.20
C GLU A 269 -6.68 -9.30 -4.65
N THR A 270 -7.31 -8.40 -5.40
CA THR A 270 -7.26 -8.39 -6.86
C THR A 270 -7.62 -7.00 -7.38
N GLY A 271 -7.03 -6.58 -8.51
CA GLY A 271 -7.24 -5.24 -9.04
C GLY A 271 -6.47 -4.98 -10.33
N TRP A 272 -6.62 -3.77 -10.87
CA TRP A 272 -5.97 -3.33 -12.10
C TRP A 272 -5.66 -1.84 -12.03
N PRO A 273 -4.41 -1.40 -12.31
CA PRO A 273 -4.02 -0.01 -12.15
C PRO A 273 -4.51 0.87 -13.31
N TYR A 274 -4.97 2.09 -13.04
CA TYR A 274 -5.52 2.99 -14.07
C TYR A 274 -4.44 3.83 -14.79
N LYS A 275 -3.21 3.79 -14.30
CA LYS A 275 -2.02 4.49 -14.82
C LYS A 275 -0.77 3.65 -14.48
N GLY A 276 0.32 3.82 -15.23
CA GLY A 276 1.60 3.15 -14.98
C GLY A 276 2.76 3.89 -15.65
N ASP A 277 3.95 3.29 -15.60
CA ASP A 277 5.12 3.73 -16.38
C ASP A 277 4.97 3.35 -17.86
N SER A 278 5.74 3.97 -18.75
CA SER A 278 5.57 3.81 -20.20
C SER A 278 5.98 2.44 -20.76
N ASP A 279 6.68 1.61 -19.98
CA ASP A 279 6.99 0.21 -20.26
C ASP A 279 5.97 -0.78 -19.67
N GLU A 280 4.97 -0.30 -18.91
CA GLU A 280 3.93 -1.16 -18.34
C GLU A 280 2.82 -1.44 -19.36
N ALA A 281 2.76 -2.68 -19.86
CA ALA A 281 1.66 -3.14 -20.68
C ALA A 281 0.41 -3.41 -19.82
N GLY A 282 -0.63 -2.57 -19.97
CA GLY A 282 -1.96 -2.80 -19.38
C GLY A 282 -2.59 -1.66 -18.56
N PRO A 283 -1.85 -0.80 -17.84
CA PRO A 283 -2.47 0.24 -17.04
C PRO A 283 -3.17 1.31 -17.88
N SER A 284 -4.49 1.46 -17.68
CA SER A 284 -5.27 2.54 -18.28
C SER A 284 -6.60 2.71 -17.55
N LEU A 285 -7.19 3.91 -17.62
CA LEU A 285 -8.50 4.19 -17.02
C LEU A 285 -9.62 3.30 -17.59
N GLU A 286 -9.52 2.95 -18.87
CA GLU A 286 -10.47 2.05 -19.53
C GLU A 286 -10.30 0.60 -19.03
N ASN A 287 -9.07 0.11 -18.92
CA ASN A 287 -8.79 -1.26 -18.48
C ASN A 287 -9.08 -1.44 -16.98
N ALA A 288 -8.75 -0.46 -16.14
CA ALA A 288 -9.06 -0.50 -14.70
C ALA A 288 -10.58 -0.48 -14.46
N LYS A 289 -11.32 0.37 -15.18
CA LYS A 289 -12.78 0.40 -15.13
C LYS A 289 -13.40 -0.91 -15.64
N ALA A 290 -12.90 -1.44 -16.77
CA ALA A 290 -13.37 -2.70 -17.32
C ALA A 290 -13.11 -3.87 -16.36
N TYR A 291 -11.91 -3.97 -15.80
CA TYR A 291 -11.54 -5.05 -14.88
C TYR A 291 -12.40 -5.03 -13.62
N ASN A 292 -12.37 -3.93 -12.86
CA ASN A 292 -13.06 -3.84 -11.57
C ASN A 292 -14.58 -3.88 -11.76
N GLY A 293 -15.12 -3.17 -12.76
CA GLY A 293 -16.56 -3.17 -13.07
C GLY A 293 -17.09 -4.54 -13.51
N ASN A 294 -16.37 -5.26 -14.38
CA ASN A 294 -16.81 -6.59 -14.83
C ASN A 294 -16.61 -7.66 -13.74
N LEU A 295 -15.56 -7.56 -12.91
CA LEU A 295 -15.40 -8.40 -11.72
C LEU A 295 -16.57 -8.23 -10.75
N ILE A 296 -16.97 -6.99 -10.45
CA ILE A 296 -18.15 -6.70 -9.63
C ILE A 296 -19.42 -7.28 -10.26
N ALA A 297 -19.60 -7.16 -11.58
CA ALA A 297 -20.73 -7.75 -12.29
C ALA A 297 -20.74 -9.29 -12.24
N HIS A 298 -19.57 -9.93 -12.39
CA HIS A 298 -19.40 -11.38 -12.22
C HIS A 298 -19.77 -11.81 -10.79
N LEU A 299 -19.24 -11.13 -9.77
CA LEU A 299 -19.53 -11.43 -8.36
C LEU A 299 -21.03 -11.24 -8.03
N ARG A 300 -21.69 -10.26 -8.64
CA ARG A 300 -23.15 -10.06 -8.50
C ARG A 300 -24.00 -11.13 -9.20
N SER A 301 -23.46 -11.78 -10.22
CA SER A 301 -24.20 -12.82 -10.96
C SER A 301 -24.43 -14.10 -10.15
N MET A 302 -23.68 -14.30 -9.04
CA MET A 302 -23.68 -15.51 -8.21
C MET A 302 -23.34 -16.81 -8.96
N VAL A 303 -22.80 -16.71 -10.19
CA VAL A 303 -22.46 -17.88 -11.01
C VAL A 303 -21.30 -18.70 -10.42
N GLY A 304 -20.39 -18.06 -9.67
CA GLY A 304 -19.17 -18.68 -9.14
C GLY A 304 -18.16 -19.01 -10.24
N THR A 305 -17.15 -19.81 -9.91
CA THR A 305 -16.17 -20.32 -10.89
C THR A 305 -16.62 -21.68 -11.45
N PRO A 306 -16.08 -22.14 -12.60
CA PRO A 306 -16.40 -23.46 -13.14
C PRO A 306 -16.23 -24.65 -12.18
N LEU A 307 -15.27 -24.62 -11.25
CA LEU A 307 -15.11 -25.64 -10.19
C LEU A 307 -15.83 -25.32 -8.88
N MET A 308 -16.31 -24.08 -8.68
CA MET A 308 -17.09 -23.65 -7.52
C MET A 308 -18.37 -22.89 -7.93
N PRO A 309 -19.29 -23.54 -8.67
CA PRO A 309 -20.46 -22.86 -9.22
C PRO A 309 -21.54 -22.55 -8.17
N GLY A 310 -22.32 -21.50 -8.39
CA GLY A 310 -23.50 -21.14 -7.60
C GLY A 310 -23.23 -20.39 -6.27
N LYS A 311 -21.97 -20.05 -5.98
CA LYS A 311 -21.56 -19.18 -4.87
C LYS A 311 -20.46 -18.23 -5.36
N SER A 312 -20.62 -16.93 -5.13
CA SER A 312 -19.55 -15.96 -5.37
C SER A 312 -18.42 -16.10 -4.35
N VAL A 313 -17.19 -15.93 -4.84
CA VAL A 313 -15.98 -15.95 -4.02
C VAL A 313 -15.85 -14.62 -3.27
N ASP A 314 -15.65 -14.67 -1.95
CA ASP A 314 -15.34 -13.50 -1.12
C ASP A 314 -14.11 -12.79 -1.69
N THR A 315 -14.27 -11.57 -2.20
CA THR A 315 -13.27 -10.88 -3.03
C THR A 315 -13.04 -9.45 -2.58
N TYR A 316 -11.78 -9.11 -2.28
CA TYR A 316 -11.37 -7.79 -1.82
C TYR A 316 -10.63 -7.04 -2.94
N LEU A 317 -11.27 -5.99 -3.45
CA LEU A 317 -10.70 -5.14 -4.50
C LEU A 317 -9.46 -4.38 -3.99
N PHE A 318 -8.38 -4.37 -4.76
CA PHE A 318 -7.17 -3.59 -4.51
C PHE A 318 -7.16 -2.38 -5.46
N ALA A 319 -7.32 -1.13 -4.99
CA ALA A 319 -7.48 -0.67 -3.61
C ALA A 319 -8.53 0.45 -3.46
N LEU A 320 -8.89 0.80 -2.22
CA LEU A 320 -9.89 1.83 -1.95
C LEU A 320 -9.46 3.23 -2.43
N TYR A 321 -8.21 3.58 -2.15
CA TYR A 321 -7.55 4.83 -2.53
C TYR A 321 -6.23 4.52 -3.23
N ASP A 322 -5.66 5.49 -3.93
CA ASP A 322 -4.25 5.42 -4.33
C ASP A 322 -3.34 5.58 -3.11
N GLU A 323 -2.30 4.76 -3.06
CA GLU A 323 -1.27 4.81 -2.01
C GLU A 323 -0.02 5.50 -2.59
N ASP A 324 0.04 6.82 -2.52
CA ASP A 324 1.03 7.63 -3.24
C ASP A 324 2.48 7.50 -2.75
N LEU A 325 2.70 6.97 -1.54
CA LEU A 325 4.03 6.63 -1.03
C LEU A 325 4.48 5.20 -1.38
N LYS A 326 3.68 4.39 -2.11
CA LYS A 326 4.09 3.04 -2.50
C LYS A 326 5.34 3.08 -3.40
N PRO A 327 6.43 2.36 -3.06
CA PRO A 327 7.62 2.24 -3.90
C PRO A 327 7.36 1.35 -5.12
N GLY A 328 8.31 1.32 -6.06
CA GLY A 328 8.19 0.55 -7.31
C GLY A 328 7.60 1.36 -8.47
N SER A 329 7.07 0.65 -9.48
CA SER A 329 6.50 1.24 -10.70
C SER A 329 5.30 2.15 -10.42
N ALA A 330 5.01 3.08 -11.33
CA ALA A 330 3.92 4.05 -11.15
C ALA A 330 2.53 3.39 -11.09
N SER A 331 2.38 2.15 -11.57
CA SER A 331 1.19 1.32 -11.34
C SER A 331 0.86 1.10 -9.87
N GLU A 332 1.87 0.92 -9.01
CA GLU A 332 1.67 0.67 -7.56
C GLU A 332 0.99 1.85 -6.84
N ARG A 333 1.09 3.05 -7.42
CA ARG A 333 0.49 4.31 -6.92
C ARG A 333 -0.77 4.72 -7.71
N ALA A 334 -1.42 3.75 -8.38
CA ALA A 334 -2.52 3.98 -9.32
C ALA A 334 -3.58 2.86 -9.32
N PHE A 335 -3.78 2.18 -8.19
CA PHE A 335 -4.77 1.10 -8.01
C PHE A 335 -6.11 1.56 -7.42
N GLY A 336 -6.27 2.84 -7.10
CA GLY A 336 -7.44 3.39 -6.42
C GLY A 336 -8.76 3.22 -7.18
N LEU A 337 -9.82 3.06 -6.40
CA LEU A 337 -11.22 3.22 -6.83
C LEU A 337 -11.72 4.66 -6.60
N TYR A 338 -11.22 5.30 -5.54
CA TYR A 338 -11.57 6.67 -5.13
C TYR A 338 -10.32 7.54 -4.96
N ASN A 339 -10.47 8.83 -5.24
CA ASN A 339 -9.51 9.85 -4.85
C ASN A 339 -9.61 10.14 -3.34
N PRO A 340 -8.59 10.76 -2.71
CA PRO A 340 -8.64 11.16 -1.30
C PRO A 340 -9.79 12.13 -0.96
N ASP A 341 -10.29 12.91 -1.92
CA ASP A 341 -11.48 13.77 -1.78
C ASP A 341 -12.82 13.00 -1.79
N GLN A 342 -12.76 11.68 -1.87
CA GLN A 342 -13.88 10.73 -1.94
C GLN A 342 -14.66 10.72 -3.27
N SER A 343 -14.20 11.43 -4.31
CA SER A 343 -14.70 11.24 -5.67
C SER A 343 -14.23 9.89 -6.24
N MET A 344 -15.04 9.28 -7.11
CA MET A 344 -14.64 8.06 -7.84
C MET A 344 -13.62 8.41 -8.93
N ILE A 345 -12.53 7.64 -9.03
CA ILE A 345 -11.59 7.77 -10.17
C ILE A 345 -12.28 7.29 -11.46
N TYR A 346 -13.10 6.24 -11.33
CA TYR A 346 -13.98 5.71 -12.38
C TYR A 346 -15.19 5.01 -11.73
N ASP A 347 -16.37 5.09 -12.36
CA ASP A 347 -17.54 4.34 -11.88
C ASP A 347 -17.38 2.85 -12.16
N ALA A 348 -17.08 2.08 -11.11
CA ALA A 348 -17.00 0.61 -11.11
C ALA A 348 -18.35 -0.05 -10.73
N GLY A 349 -19.45 0.71 -10.61
CA GLY A 349 -20.77 0.18 -10.23
C GLY A 349 -20.94 -0.09 -8.73
N LEU A 350 -20.14 0.55 -7.87
CA LEU A 350 -20.19 0.35 -6.41
C LEU A 350 -21.26 1.16 -5.69
N SER A 351 -21.93 2.12 -6.36
CA SER A 351 -22.99 2.94 -5.76
C SER A 351 -24.28 2.16 -5.51
N LYS A 352 -24.83 2.23 -4.29
CA LYS A 352 -26.15 1.64 -3.96
C LYS A 352 -27.32 2.23 -4.75
N GLN A 353 -27.15 3.41 -5.35
CA GLN A 353 -28.26 4.13 -6.02
C GLN A 353 -28.57 3.64 -7.45
N GLN A 354 -27.72 2.80 -8.06
CA GLN A 354 -27.93 2.32 -9.44
C GLN A 354 -28.83 1.07 -9.57
N GLN A 355 -29.51 0.62 -8.50
CA GLN A 355 -30.47 -0.50 -8.56
C GLN A 355 -31.83 -0.12 -9.21
N THR A 356 -31.80 0.39 -10.44
CA THR A 356 -32.98 0.60 -11.30
C THR A 356 -32.76 0.00 -12.68
N SER A 357 -33.09 -1.29 -12.80
CA SER A 357 -33.46 -2.02 -14.03
C SER A 357 -32.64 -1.76 -15.31
N SER A 358 -31.62 -2.58 -15.52
CA SER A 358 -31.20 -3.04 -16.85
C SER A 358 -31.21 -4.58 -16.86
N PRO A 359 -31.83 -5.26 -17.83
CA PRO A 359 -31.74 -6.72 -17.92
C PRO A 359 -30.28 -7.14 -18.19
N PRO A 360 -29.77 -8.21 -17.56
CA PRO A 360 -28.46 -8.74 -17.90
C PRO A 360 -28.48 -9.26 -19.34
N VAL A 361 -27.45 -8.95 -20.11
CA VAL A 361 -27.22 -9.60 -21.42
C VAL A 361 -26.84 -11.05 -21.13
N VAL A 362 -27.76 -11.97 -21.38
CA VAL A 362 -27.58 -13.40 -21.12
C VAL A 362 -26.48 -13.96 -22.03
N ALA A 363 -25.33 -14.26 -21.45
CA ALA A 363 -24.35 -15.14 -22.10
C ALA A 363 -24.98 -16.54 -22.26
N PRO A 364 -24.91 -17.16 -23.45
CA PRO A 364 -25.59 -18.42 -23.71
C PRO A 364 -25.00 -19.56 -22.87
N THR A 365 -25.87 -20.23 -22.10
CA THR A 365 -25.51 -21.42 -21.33
C THR A 365 -25.01 -22.53 -22.26
N PRO A 366 -23.89 -23.20 -21.96
CA PRO A 366 -23.50 -24.41 -22.69
C PRO A 366 -24.52 -25.52 -22.46
N GLU A 367 -25.14 -26.03 -23.53
CA GLU A 367 -25.94 -27.25 -23.42
C GLU A 367 -25.04 -28.44 -23.06
N VAL A 368 -25.44 -29.21 -22.04
CA VAL A 368 -24.77 -30.46 -21.70
C VAL A 368 -25.03 -31.47 -22.82
N LEU A 369 -23.99 -31.73 -23.62
CA LEU A 369 -24.05 -32.59 -24.80
C LEU A 369 -24.43 -34.02 -24.41
N LYS A 370 -25.70 -34.39 -24.62
CA LYS A 370 -26.18 -35.77 -24.44
C LYS A 370 -25.54 -36.67 -25.51
N SER A 371 -24.96 -37.78 -25.08
CA SER A 371 -24.31 -38.74 -25.98
C SER A 371 -25.28 -39.26 -27.05
N PRO A 372 -24.87 -39.34 -28.33
CA PRO A 372 -25.76 -39.79 -29.40
C PRO A 372 -26.04 -41.29 -29.32
N VAL A 373 -27.32 -41.67 -29.44
CA VAL A 373 -27.74 -43.06 -29.62
C VAL A 373 -27.48 -43.49 -31.06
N ILE A 374 -26.91 -44.68 -31.25
CA ILE A 374 -26.58 -45.25 -32.56
C ILE A 374 -27.87 -45.67 -33.30
N PRO A 375 -28.14 -45.18 -34.52
CA PRO A 375 -29.15 -45.75 -35.41
C PRO A 375 -28.54 -46.84 -36.31
N ALA A 376 -29.25 -47.96 -36.48
CA ALA A 376 -28.93 -48.97 -37.50
C ALA A 376 -29.49 -48.55 -38.88
N PRO A 377 -28.91 -49.01 -40.01
CA PRO A 377 -29.12 -48.38 -41.32
C PRO A 377 -30.18 -49.05 -42.20
N THR A 378 -30.85 -48.24 -43.05
CA THR A 378 -31.30 -48.70 -44.39
C THR A 378 -31.38 -47.57 -45.41
N ASP A 379 -30.62 -47.77 -46.48
CA ASP A 379 -30.39 -47.09 -47.76
C ASP A 379 -31.66 -47.00 -48.67
N PRO A 380 -31.63 -46.42 -49.90
CA PRO A 380 -31.43 -45.00 -50.28
C PRO A 380 -32.56 -44.42 -51.18
N GLY A 381 -32.55 -43.09 -51.46
CA GLY A 381 -33.56 -42.47 -52.34
C GLY A 381 -33.29 -41.07 -52.95
N GLN A 382 -32.54 -41.03 -54.06
CA GLN A 382 -32.62 -40.07 -55.20
C GLN A 382 -32.57 -38.51 -55.05
N THR A 383 -31.47 -37.96 -55.58
CA THR A 383 -31.37 -36.80 -56.52
C THR A 383 -31.87 -35.38 -56.16
N SER A 384 -30.89 -34.52 -55.84
CA SER A 384 -30.62 -33.18 -56.41
C SER A 384 -31.58 -32.59 -57.47
N LYS A 385 -32.03 -31.34 -57.24
CA LYS A 385 -31.69 -30.15 -58.08
C LYS A 385 -32.17 -28.80 -57.51
N SER A 386 -31.37 -27.75 -57.77
CA SER A 386 -31.71 -26.31 -57.75
C SER A 386 -32.01 -25.87 -59.22
N PRO A 387 -32.30 -24.60 -59.64
CA PRO A 387 -32.20 -23.30 -58.93
C PRO A 387 -33.27 -22.23 -59.33
N VAL A 388 -32.94 -20.94 -59.07
CA VAL A 388 -33.40 -19.68 -59.73
C VAL A 388 -34.60 -18.90 -59.13
N MET A 389 -34.39 -17.58 -59.07
CA MET A 389 -35.33 -16.49 -58.74
C MET A 389 -35.51 -15.60 -59.97
N PRO A 390 -36.69 -14.99 -60.20
CA PRO A 390 -36.66 -13.56 -60.55
C PRO A 390 -37.82 -12.72 -59.97
N THR A 391 -37.58 -11.40 -59.88
CA THR A 391 -38.56 -10.31 -59.70
C THR A 391 -38.73 -9.58 -61.05
N PRO A 392 -39.27 -8.34 -61.19
CA PRO A 392 -40.35 -7.60 -60.48
C PRO A 392 -41.42 -7.01 -61.46
N ARG A 393 -42.51 -6.39 -60.97
CA ARG A 393 -43.04 -5.06 -61.42
C ARG A 393 -44.25 -4.57 -60.59
N GLY A 394 -44.45 -3.24 -60.49
CA GLY A 394 -45.69 -2.59 -60.01
C GLY A 394 -46.65 -2.21 -61.16
N PRO A 395 -47.57 -1.22 -61.04
CA PRO A 395 -47.75 -0.20 -59.99
C PRO A 395 -49.17 -0.18 -59.35
N GLY A 396 -49.54 0.88 -58.62
CA GLY A 396 -50.89 1.06 -58.05
C GLY A 396 -51.60 2.36 -58.51
N PRO A 397 -52.84 2.61 -58.05
CA PRO A 397 -53.37 3.97 -57.88
C PRO A 397 -54.16 4.19 -56.55
N THR A 398 -54.54 5.45 -56.31
CA THR A 398 -55.39 5.98 -55.21
C THR A 398 -56.86 6.17 -55.72
N PRO A 399 -57.84 6.91 -55.10
CA PRO A 399 -57.86 7.70 -53.84
C PRO A 399 -59.19 7.68 -52.99
N ASN A 400 -59.23 8.50 -51.92
CA ASN A 400 -60.41 9.02 -51.19
C ASN A 400 -61.20 8.02 -50.29
N LYS A 401 -62.07 8.40 -49.33
CA LYS A 401 -62.72 9.71 -49.00
C LYS A 401 -63.25 9.74 -47.53
N ALA A 402 -63.36 10.93 -46.92
CA ALA A 402 -64.36 11.35 -45.89
C ALA A 402 -64.48 10.60 -44.53
N GLU A 403 -65.07 11.07 -43.42
CA GLU A 403 -65.43 12.35 -42.72
C GLU A 403 -65.86 11.91 -41.26
N PHE A 404 -66.41 12.62 -40.25
CA PHE A 404 -67.03 13.95 -40.05
C PHE A 404 -67.11 14.29 -38.52
N LEU A 405 -66.77 15.54 -38.07
CA LEU A 405 -67.17 16.20 -36.79
C LEU A 405 -66.71 15.60 -35.41
N ASN A 406 -66.62 16.35 -34.28
CA ASN A 406 -67.09 17.73 -33.99
C ASN A 406 -66.25 18.53 -32.94
N GLY A 407 -66.15 19.86 -33.14
CA GLY A 407 -65.67 20.90 -32.18
C GLY A 407 -64.15 20.97 -31.92
N HIS A 408 -63.61 21.77 -30.98
CA HIS A 408 -63.96 23.07 -30.32
C HIS A 408 -62.92 23.24 -29.17
N GLU A 409 -62.24 24.35 -28.86
CA GLU A 409 -62.13 25.77 -29.32
C GLU A 409 -60.62 26.11 -29.51
N ALA A 410 -60.11 27.13 -30.23
CA ALA A 410 -60.53 28.51 -30.60
C ALA A 410 -60.23 29.59 -29.51
N THR A 411 -59.42 30.65 -29.72
CA THR A 411 -58.55 31.08 -30.85
C THR A 411 -57.41 32.00 -30.35
N ILE A 412 -56.29 32.11 -31.08
CA ILE A 412 -55.16 33.03 -30.79
C ILE A 412 -54.88 33.96 -31.99
N LEU A 413 -54.95 35.30 -31.82
CA LEU A 413 -54.32 36.42 -32.57
C LEU A 413 -54.98 37.77 -32.09
N GLN A 414 -54.45 38.99 -32.21
CA GLN A 414 -53.15 39.54 -32.70
C GLN A 414 -52.95 40.99 -32.18
N SER A 415 -51.70 41.41 -31.85
CA SER A 415 -51.17 42.80 -31.85
C SER A 415 -49.67 42.72 -31.51
N LEU A 416 -48.68 43.13 -32.32
CA LEU A 416 -48.31 44.46 -32.83
C LEU A 416 -48.05 45.54 -31.76
N ILE A 417 -46.77 45.93 -31.62
CA ILE A 417 -46.24 47.30 -31.89
C ILE A 417 -44.69 47.27 -31.82
N MET A 418 -44.01 48.21 -32.50
CA MET A 418 -42.54 48.35 -32.56
C MET A 418 -42.09 49.76 -32.12
N PHE A 419 -40.80 49.87 -31.73
CA PHE A 419 -39.99 51.11 -31.70
C PHE A 419 -40.41 52.13 -30.61
N THR A 420 -39.61 53.13 -30.18
CA THR A 420 -38.43 53.80 -30.79
C THR A 420 -37.56 54.53 -29.72
N VAL A 421 -36.22 54.57 -29.86
CA VAL A 421 -35.31 55.78 -29.87
C VAL A 421 -35.33 56.77 -28.66
N LEU A 422 -34.21 57.36 -28.14
CA LEU A 422 -32.73 57.31 -28.32
C LEU A 422 -32.07 57.56 -26.92
N ILE A 423 -30.94 58.23 -26.58
CA ILE A 423 -29.90 59.08 -27.21
C ILE A 423 -28.54 58.87 -26.44
N LEU A 424 -27.41 59.35 -27.01
CA LEU A 424 -26.07 59.60 -26.39
C LEU A 424 -25.18 58.37 -26.05
N THR A 425 -23.91 58.26 -26.49
CA THR A 425 -23.16 58.98 -27.56
C THR A 425 -21.96 58.15 -28.05
N THR A 426 -21.56 58.32 -29.30
CA THR A 426 -20.28 57.86 -29.92
C THR A 426 -19.18 58.95 -29.77
N PRO A 427 -17.96 58.85 -30.38
CA PRO A 427 -17.24 57.75 -31.06
C PRO A 427 -15.97 57.37 -30.24
N ASP A 428 -14.79 56.90 -30.70
CA ASP A 428 -14.16 56.56 -32.01
C ASP A 428 -13.07 55.45 -31.73
N VAL A 429 -12.10 54.98 -32.53
CA VAL A 429 -11.46 55.39 -33.81
C VAL A 429 -11.23 54.17 -34.72
N SER A 430 -11.35 54.39 -36.04
CA SER A 430 -11.12 53.41 -37.12
C SER A 430 -9.64 53.13 -37.46
N LYS A 431 -9.29 51.90 -37.91
CA LYS A 431 -8.81 51.58 -39.29
C LYS A 431 -8.01 50.27 -39.40
N SER A 432 -8.37 49.45 -40.40
CA SER A 432 -7.45 48.51 -41.07
C SER A 432 -6.91 49.15 -42.35
N PRO A 433 -5.74 48.68 -42.86
CA PRO A 433 -5.53 48.67 -44.30
C PRO A 433 -4.90 47.37 -44.85
N VAL A 434 -5.64 46.75 -45.77
CA VAL A 434 -5.20 46.17 -47.06
C VAL A 434 -3.96 45.24 -47.14
N THR A 435 -4.21 44.03 -47.63
CA THR A 435 -3.25 42.98 -48.03
C THR A 435 -2.47 43.28 -49.32
N PRO A 436 -1.24 42.72 -49.46
CA PRO A 436 -0.76 42.20 -50.75
C PRO A 436 -0.43 40.69 -50.68
N THR A 437 -0.77 39.95 -51.73
CA THR A 437 -0.74 38.47 -51.76
C THR A 437 0.52 37.90 -52.41
N ALA A 438 1.18 36.93 -51.77
CA ALA A 438 2.20 36.09 -52.40
C ALA A 438 2.21 34.65 -51.85
N THR A 439 2.11 33.69 -52.77
CA THR A 439 2.05 32.22 -52.66
C THR A 439 2.97 31.53 -51.64
N VAL A 440 2.39 30.62 -50.84
CA VAL A 440 3.03 29.55 -50.04
C VAL A 440 2.14 28.28 -50.17
N PRO A 441 2.67 27.03 -50.21
CA PRO A 441 1.93 25.86 -50.72
C PRO A 441 0.91 25.22 -49.75
N SER A 442 0.20 24.20 -50.28
CA SER A 442 -0.97 23.51 -49.71
C SER A 442 -0.87 23.07 -48.25
N PRO A 443 -1.99 23.11 -47.48
CA PRO A 443 -2.00 22.76 -46.06
C PRO A 443 -1.80 21.25 -45.84
N THR A 444 -0.79 20.88 -45.04
CA THR A 444 -0.74 19.60 -44.36
C THR A 444 -1.86 19.52 -43.31
N LYS A 445 -2.41 18.31 -43.11
CA LYS A 445 -3.62 18.08 -42.29
C LYS A 445 -3.44 18.59 -40.86
N THR A 446 -4.32 19.48 -40.42
CA THR A 446 -4.39 19.94 -39.02
C THR A 446 -4.99 18.86 -38.13
N ASN A 447 -4.25 18.41 -37.12
CA ASN A 447 -4.77 17.51 -36.08
C ASN A 447 -5.61 18.31 -35.08
N ASN A 448 -6.94 18.21 -35.19
CA ASN A 448 -7.90 18.88 -34.29
C ASN A 448 -7.88 18.37 -32.82
N ASN A 449 -6.96 17.45 -32.48
CA ASN A 449 -6.81 16.85 -31.15
C ASN A 449 -5.65 17.43 -30.33
N ALA A 450 -4.90 18.41 -30.85
CA ALA A 450 -3.79 19.02 -30.11
C ALA A 450 -4.31 19.96 -29.00
N THR A 451 -4.02 19.61 -27.75
CA THR A 451 -4.58 20.26 -26.55
C THR A 451 -3.74 21.38 -25.98
N TRP A 452 -2.45 21.47 -26.34
CA TRP A 452 -1.48 22.37 -25.71
C TRP A 452 -0.67 23.18 -26.73
N CYS A 453 -0.18 24.34 -26.32
CA CYS A 453 0.79 25.13 -27.07
C CYS A 453 2.17 25.09 -26.40
N VAL A 454 3.23 24.84 -27.16
CA VAL A 454 4.59 24.68 -26.62
C VAL A 454 5.64 25.37 -27.50
N PRO A 455 6.81 25.78 -26.97
CA PRO A 455 7.95 26.22 -27.79
C PRO A 455 8.43 25.09 -28.72
N LYS A 456 8.89 25.45 -29.92
CA LYS A 456 9.63 24.54 -30.81
C LYS A 456 11.02 24.25 -30.24
N ALA A 457 11.59 23.10 -30.61
CA ALA A 457 12.99 22.81 -30.34
C ALA A 457 13.91 23.81 -31.08
N GLY A 458 14.98 24.27 -30.42
CA GLY A 458 15.96 25.20 -31.01
C GLY A 458 15.59 26.68 -30.96
N VAL A 459 14.52 27.08 -30.27
CA VAL A 459 14.20 28.49 -30.01
C VAL A 459 15.19 29.07 -28.99
N THR A 460 15.71 30.27 -29.25
CA THR A 460 16.71 30.92 -28.39
C THR A 460 16.10 31.58 -27.15
N ASP A 461 16.88 31.74 -26.08
CA ASP A 461 16.44 32.39 -24.84
C ASP A 461 15.85 33.80 -25.07
N ALA A 462 16.43 34.59 -25.98
CA ALA A 462 15.89 35.91 -26.33
C ALA A 462 14.48 35.83 -26.96
N GLN A 463 14.20 34.79 -27.74
CA GLN A 463 12.87 34.52 -28.29
C GLN A 463 11.92 33.95 -27.22
N LEU A 464 12.40 33.09 -26.32
CA LEU A 464 11.61 32.58 -25.19
C LEU A 464 11.18 33.72 -24.24
N GLN A 465 12.09 34.66 -23.94
CA GLN A 465 11.75 35.88 -23.18
C GLN A 465 10.72 36.73 -23.93
N THR A 466 10.93 36.97 -25.23
CA THR A 466 9.96 37.72 -26.06
C THR A 466 8.57 37.07 -26.04
N ASN A 467 8.50 35.73 -26.07
CA ASN A 467 7.23 34.99 -25.99
C ASN A 467 6.57 35.09 -24.61
N LEU A 468 7.36 34.99 -23.54
CA LEU A 468 6.92 35.11 -22.16
C LEU A 468 6.37 36.52 -21.88
N ASP A 469 7.12 37.55 -22.25
CA ASP A 469 6.76 38.96 -22.11
C ASP A 469 5.50 39.28 -22.93
N TYR A 470 5.41 38.79 -24.17
CA TYR A 470 4.22 38.94 -25.00
C TYR A 470 2.99 38.25 -24.37
N ALA A 471 3.12 37.01 -23.92
CA ALA A 471 2.03 36.22 -23.35
C ALA A 471 1.47 36.87 -22.07
N CYS A 472 2.34 37.20 -21.10
CA CYS A 472 1.93 37.89 -19.88
C CYS A 472 1.39 39.32 -20.20
N GLY A 473 1.94 39.97 -21.22
CA GLY A 473 1.46 41.26 -21.74
C GLY A 473 0.06 41.23 -22.37
N GLN A 474 -0.48 40.06 -22.74
CA GLN A 474 -1.88 39.92 -23.19
C GLN A 474 -2.89 39.83 -22.03
N GLY A 475 -2.47 40.01 -20.77
CA GLY A 475 -3.37 40.06 -19.62
C GLY A 475 -3.77 38.70 -19.03
N ILE A 476 -2.98 37.66 -19.28
CA ILE A 476 -3.12 36.35 -18.60
C ILE A 476 -2.43 36.39 -17.22
N ASP A 477 -2.90 35.56 -16.29
CA ASP A 477 -2.30 35.49 -14.95
C ASP A 477 -0.97 34.71 -14.94
N CYS A 478 0.14 35.44 -14.99
CA CYS A 478 1.49 34.90 -14.85
C CYS A 478 1.99 34.85 -13.38
N THR A 479 1.18 35.12 -12.36
CA THR A 479 1.63 35.03 -10.95
C THR A 479 2.06 33.60 -10.57
N ALA A 480 1.45 32.59 -11.19
CA ALA A 480 1.78 31.19 -10.97
C ALA A 480 3.25 30.83 -11.32
N ILE A 481 3.91 31.60 -12.18
CA ILE A 481 5.32 31.42 -12.58
C ILE A 481 6.25 32.49 -11.99
N GLN A 482 5.77 33.32 -11.06
CA GLN A 482 6.62 34.21 -10.26
C GLN A 482 7.15 33.49 -9.00
N GLN A 483 8.15 34.06 -8.34
CA GLN A 483 8.82 33.42 -7.20
C GLN A 483 7.84 33.11 -6.06
N GLY A 484 7.68 31.83 -5.74
CA GLY A 484 6.68 31.34 -4.77
C GLY A 484 5.33 30.90 -5.38
N GLY A 485 5.13 31.07 -6.69
CA GLY A 485 3.97 30.58 -7.43
C GLY A 485 4.00 29.06 -7.67
N ALA A 486 2.82 28.45 -7.78
CA ALA A 486 2.64 26.99 -7.88
C ALA A 486 3.17 26.33 -9.18
N CYS A 487 3.70 27.12 -10.12
CA CYS A 487 4.34 26.67 -11.36
C CYS A 487 5.73 27.32 -11.55
N PHE A 488 6.31 27.92 -10.51
CA PHE A 488 7.64 28.55 -10.55
C PHE A 488 8.77 27.55 -10.85
N GLU A 489 8.66 26.31 -10.35
CA GLU A 489 9.67 25.27 -10.55
C GLU A 489 9.31 24.28 -11.68
N PRO A 490 10.29 23.84 -12.50
CA PRO A 490 11.69 24.25 -12.47
C PRO A 490 11.86 25.69 -12.99
N ASN A 491 12.62 26.51 -12.24
CA ASN A 491 12.86 27.92 -12.55
C ASN A 491 13.77 28.09 -13.78
N THR A 492 13.19 27.90 -14.97
CA THR A 492 13.85 28.10 -16.26
C THR A 492 12.97 28.93 -17.18
N LEU A 493 13.61 29.75 -18.01
CA LEU A 493 12.93 30.58 -19.00
C LEU A 493 12.10 29.75 -20.00
N LEU A 494 12.57 28.56 -20.37
CA LEU A 494 11.85 27.63 -21.26
C LEU A 494 10.55 27.14 -20.61
N ASN A 495 10.58 26.75 -19.33
CA ASN A 495 9.41 26.26 -18.61
C ASN A 495 8.40 27.38 -18.33
N HIS A 496 8.88 28.58 -17.97
CA HIS A 496 8.04 29.76 -17.75
C HIS A 496 7.38 30.24 -19.04
N ALA A 497 8.14 30.34 -20.14
CA ALA A 497 7.61 30.65 -21.46
C ALA A 497 6.60 29.59 -21.92
N ALA A 498 6.90 28.29 -21.80
CA ALA A 498 5.98 27.22 -22.16
C ALA A 498 4.67 27.26 -21.35
N TYR A 499 4.72 27.62 -20.06
CA TYR A 499 3.52 27.83 -19.25
C TYR A 499 2.69 29.02 -19.77
N ALA A 500 3.31 30.18 -19.95
CA ALA A 500 2.60 31.41 -20.36
C ALA A 500 2.03 31.29 -21.79
N MET A 501 2.80 30.75 -22.74
CA MET A 501 2.37 30.47 -24.11
C MET A 501 1.17 29.52 -24.14
N ASN A 502 1.19 28.48 -23.32
CA ASN A 502 0.09 27.53 -23.20
C ASN A 502 -1.15 28.16 -22.53
N LEU A 503 -0.97 28.96 -21.48
CA LEU A 503 -2.05 29.65 -20.78
C LEU A 503 -2.76 30.67 -21.68
N LEU A 504 -2.01 31.39 -22.54
CA LEU A 504 -2.60 32.24 -23.57
C LEU A 504 -3.45 31.44 -24.55
N PHE A 505 -2.93 30.31 -25.03
CA PHE A 505 -3.64 29.42 -25.96
C PHE A 505 -4.93 28.84 -25.36
N GLN A 506 -4.92 28.42 -24.08
CA GLN A 506 -6.16 27.99 -23.40
C GLN A 506 -7.16 29.14 -23.26
N THR A 507 -6.71 30.30 -22.77
CA THR A 507 -7.56 31.48 -22.53
C THR A 507 -8.19 32.01 -23.83
N ALA A 508 -7.46 31.94 -24.94
CA ALA A 508 -7.95 32.27 -26.28
C ALA A 508 -8.76 31.15 -26.96
N GLY A 509 -9.33 30.21 -26.19
CA GLY A 509 -10.25 29.19 -26.68
C GLY A 509 -9.60 28.11 -27.57
N ARG A 510 -8.29 27.87 -27.44
CA ARG A 510 -7.50 26.92 -28.24
C ARG A 510 -7.50 27.19 -29.76
N ASN A 511 -7.66 28.44 -30.17
CA ASN A 511 -7.52 28.83 -31.57
C ASN A 511 -6.08 28.53 -32.08
N PRO A 512 -5.88 27.70 -33.12
CA PRO A 512 -4.54 27.40 -33.66
C PRO A 512 -3.69 28.63 -33.97
N LEU A 513 -4.31 29.75 -34.37
CA LEU A 513 -3.62 30.99 -34.72
C LEU A 513 -2.99 31.71 -33.51
N THR A 514 -3.38 31.38 -32.28
CA THR A 514 -2.73 31.92 -31.06
C THR A 514 -1.55 31.07 -30.57
N CYS A 515 -1.19 30.01 -31.30
CA CYS A 515 -0.01 29.18 -31.05
C CYS A 515 1.04 29.26 -32.17
N ASP A 516 1.34 30.47 -32.64
CA ASP A 516 2.44 30.72 -33.58
C ASP A 516 3.67 31.36 -32.93
N PHE A 517 3.48 32.45 -32.16
CA PHE A 517 4.55 33.21 -31.50
C PHE A 517 5.72 33.53 -32.44
N SER A 518 5.46 34.21 -33.55
CA SER A 518 6.47 34.52 -34.59
C SER A 518 7.15 33.26 -35.11
N GLN A 519 6.36 32.23 -35.41
CA GLN A 519 6.75 30.87 -35.77
C GLN A 519 7.62 30.11 -34.75
N THR A 520 7.75 30.57 -33.50
CA THR A 520 8.53 29.86 -32.46
C THR A 520 7.72 28.88 -31.62
N ALA A 521 6.39 28.89 -31.70
CA ALA A 521 5.52 27.91 -31.04
C ALA A 521 5.05 26.78 -31.98
N MET A 522 4.55 25.69 -31.39
CA MET A 522 3.84 24.60 -32.07
C MET A 522 2.73 24.02 -31.19
N LEU A 523 1.69 23.49 -31.84
CA LEU A 523 0.62 22.73 -31.18
C LEU A 523 1.11 21.32 -30.83
N SER A 524 0.76 20.86 -29.63
CA SER A 524 1.17 19.57 -29.06
C SER A 524 -0.01 18.82 -28.45
N THR A 525 -0.05 17.50 -28.66
CA THR A 525 -0.86 16.56 -27.86
C THR A 525 -0.21 16.25 -26.51
N ASN A 526 1.11 16.38 -26.44
CA ASN A 526 1.92 16.03 -25.28
C ASN A 526 1.96 17.22 -24.32
N ASN A 527 1.73 16.98 -23.03
CA ASN A 527 1.75 18.03 -22.00
C ASN A 527 3.19 18.56 -21.82
N PRO A 528 3.44 19.88 -21.88
CA PRO A 528 4.78 20.45 -21.68
C PRO A 528 5.40 20.14 -20.31
N ARG A 529 4.63 19.66 -19.32
CA ARG A 529 5.17 19.15 -18.05
C ARG A 529 5.94 17.82 -18.13
N VAL A 530 6.00 17.16 -19.30
CA VAL A 530 6.53 15.78 -19.44
C VAL A 530 7.64 15.66 -20.50
N VAL A 531 7.76 16.62 -21.42
CA VAL A 531 8.73 16.55 -22.52
C VAL A 531 9.95 17.41 -22.19
N PHE A 532 11.13 16.79 -22.01
CA PHE A 532 12.47 17.24 -22.45
C PHE A 532 13.60 16.43 -21.75
N MET A 533 13.79 15.18 -22.17
CA MET A 533 15.07 14.46 -22.05
C MET A 533 15.36 13.74 -23.39
N PRO A 534 16.60 13.71 -23.92
CA PRO A 534 16.87 13.12 -25.24
C PRO A 534 17.01 11.58 -25.21
N GLU A 535 16.70 10.95 -26.35
CA GLU A 535 17.01 9.53 -26.61
C GLU A 535 18.42 9.33 -27.16
N GLU A 536 19.06 8.20 -26.87
CA GLU A 536 19.98 7.54 -27.81
C GLU A 536 20.05 6.01 -27.57
N MET A 537 20.57 5.26 -28.55
CA MET A 537 20.47 3.80 -28.72
C MET A 537 21.83 3.22 -29.23
N PRO A 538 22.05 1.88 -29.31
CA PRO A 538 21.36 0.75 -28.67
C PRO A 538 22.28 -0.37 -28.11
N ASN A 539 21.67 -1.34 -27.38
CA ASN A 539 22.02 -2.77 -27.34
C ASN A 539 23.41 -3.25 -26.84
N VAL A 540 23.46 -3.68 -25.56
CA VAL A 540 24.32 -4.79 -25.09
C VAL A 540 23.44 -5.79 -24.32
N LYS A 541 23.76 -7.09 -24.38
CA LYS A 541 22.88 -8.21 -24.00
C LYS A 541 22.67 -8.40 -22.50
N ASN A 542 21.53 -9.02 -22.18
CA ASN A 542 21.22 -9.68 -20.90
C ASN A 542 22.42 -10.43 -20.28
N THR A 543 22.76 -10.08 -19.04
CA THR A 543 22.71 -10.94 -17.84
C THR A 543 22.68 -10.00 -16.59
N GLU A 544 22.58 -10.55 -15.37
CA GLU A 544 22.73 -9.85 -14.07
C GLU A 544 21.67 -8.83 -13.61
N LYS A 545 20.77 -8.32 -14.48
CA LYS A 545 19.76 -7.31 -14.07
C LYS A 545 18.60 -7.83 -13.16
N LYS A 546 18.77 -8.97 -12.46
CA LYS A 546 17.76 -9.60 -11.58
C LYS A 546 18.21 -9.76 -10.11
N LYS A 547 19.17 -8.94 -9.64
CA LYS A 547 19.81 -9.11 -8.30
C LYS A 547 19.86 -7.86 -7.42
N MET A 548 19.20 -6.76 -7.81
CA MET A 548 19.34 -5.44 -7.16
C MET A 548 18.01 -4.74 -6.81
N ALA A 549 16.86 -5.33 -7.12
CA ALA A 549 15.52 -4.75 -6.88
C ALA A 549 14.77 -5.46 -5.74
N SER A 550 15.44 -5.66 -4.59
CA SER A 550 14.93 -6.51 -3.49
C SER A 550 15.57 -6.17 -2.13
N ARG A 551 15.83 -4.89 -1.86
CA ARG A 551 16.51 -4.45 -0.61
C ARG A 551 15.87 -3.28 0.13
N ASP A 552 15.14 -2.41 -0.56
CA ASP A 552 14.68 -1.14 0.00
C ASP A 552 13.15 -1.16 0.18
N LEU A 553 12.66 -1.96 1.14
CA LEU A 553 11.23 -2.10 1.44
C LEU A 553 10.93 -2.29 2.95
N GLU A 554 11.64 -1.58 3.83
CA GLU A 554 11.24 -1.52 5.25
C GLU A 554 11.83 -0.29 5.94
N LEU A 555 11.00 0.74 6.17
CA LEU A 555 11.21 1.76 7.22
C LEU A 555 10.00 2.71 7.32
N LEU A 556 9.22 2.56 8.40
CA LEU A 556 8.70 3.61 9.30
C LEU A 556 7.45 3.12 10.06
N ILE A 557 7.50 3.18 11.39
CA ILE A 557 6.35 3.02 12.29
C ILE A 557 6.31 4.28 13.18
N PRO A 558 5.16 4.96 13.33
CA PRO A 558 5.04 6.11 14.22
C PRO A 558 4.89 5.66 15.69
N VAL A 559 5.64 6.30 16.60
CA VAL A 559 5.43 6.14 18.05
C VAL A 559 4.38 7.16 18.52
N SER A 560 3.41 6.69 19.29
CA SER A 560 2.29 7.51 19.78
C SER A 560 2.71 8.48 20.90
N SER A 561 2.31 9.75 20.77
CA SER A 561 2.31 10.71 21.89
C SER A 561 0.97 10.65 22.64
N ILE A 562 1.02 10.58 23.97
CA ILE A 562 -0.13 10.76 24.85
C ILE A 562 0.04 12.10 25.56
N SER A 563 -0.99 12.96 25.47
CA SER A 563 -1.01 14.25 26.15
C SER A 563 -1.40 14.10 27.62
N GLU A 564 -0.66 14.74 28.53
CA GLU A 564 -1.03 14.84 29.94
C GLU A 564 -2.20 15.82 30.15
N ASN A 565 -3.03 15.54 31.16
CA ASN A 565 -3.81 16.56 31.88
C ASN A 565 -4.39 15.97 33.17
N GLY A 566 -4.08 16.51 34.36
CA GLY A 566 -4.61 15.97 35.63
C GLY A 566 -3.93 16.46 36.91
N ARG A 567 -4.14 17.73 37.29
CA ARG A 567 -3.51 18.34 38.49
C ARG A 567 -4.34 18.12 39.76
N SER A 568 -3.80 17.43 40.78
CA SER A 568 -3.60 17.98 42.17
C SER A 568 -3.65 16.99 43.36
N LYS A 569 -2.84 17.35 44.39
CA LYS A 569 -2.96 17.14 45.86
C LYS A 569 -2.57 15.80 46.51
N GLN A 570 -2.06 15.96 47.75
CA GLN A 570 -1.46 14.96 48.64
C GLN A 570 -2.45 14.50 49.72
N THR A 571 -2.23 13.33 50.32
CA THR A 571 -1.95 13.15 51.78
C THR A 571 -1.59 11.68 52.09
N SER A 572 -1.19 11.37 53.33
CA SER A 572 -0.55 10.11 53.76
C SER A 572 -1.29 9.48 54.99
N PRO A 573 -0.87 8.28 55.52
CA PRO A 573 -1.79 7.28 56.12
C PRO A 573 -1.96 7.36 57.66
N PRO A 574 -2.79 6.45 58.25
CA PRO A 574 -2.22 5.39 59.11
C PRO A 574 -2.86 3.98 58.94
N SER A 575 -2.56 3.04 59.85
CA SER A 575 -2.63 1.57 59.63
C SER A 575 -3.60 0.78 60.59
N PRO A 576 -3.53 -0.57 60.84
CA PRO A 576 -4.73 -1.44 60.95
C PRO A 576 -5.06 -1.93 62.39
N PRO A 577 -5.99 -2.91 62.59
CA PRO A 577 -5.51 -4.27 62.96
C PRO A 577 -6.45 -5.51 62.65
N ASN A 578 -5.84 -6.71 62.50
CA ASN A 578 -6.18 -8.05 63.10
C ASN A 578 -7.56 -8.79 62.84
N VAL A 579 -7.73 -10.14 62.90
CA VAL A 579 -6.86 -11.38 62.90
C VAL A 579 -7.74 -12.68 62.75
N ASN A 580 -7.13 -13.85 62.41
CA ASN A 580 -7.63 -15.27 62.52
C ASN A 580 -8.72 -15.82 61.54
N SER A 581 -8.78 -17.13 61.18
CA SER A 581 -7.80 -18.26 61.24
C SER A 581 -8.25 -19.59 60.54
N THR A 582 -7.35 -20.26 59.80
CA THR A 582 -7.19 -21.75 59.59
C THR A 582 -8.28 -22.62 58.90
N PRO A 583 -7.98 -23.84 58.37
CA PRO A 583 -6.75 -24.38 57.72
C PRO A 583 -6.98 -25.30 56.47
N ASN A 584 -5.88 -25.76 55.82
CA ASN A 584 -5.77 -26.84 54.79
C ASN A 584 -6.41 -26.58 53.40
N HIS A 585 -5.86 -26.95 52.22
CA HIS A 585 -4.87 -27.99 51.88
C HIS A 585 -4.20 -27.81 50.47
N SER A 586 -2.95 -27.29 50.33
CA SER A 586 -2.23 -27.27 49.01
C SER A 586 -0.71 -26.96 49.05
N GLY A 587 0.06 -27.51 49.99
CA GLY A 587 1.45 -27.09 50.27
C GLY A 587 2.46 -27.05 49.10
N HIS A 588 2.32 -27.91 48.08
CA HIS A 588 3.28 -28.01 46.97
C HIS A 588 3.15 -26.92 45.90
N GLU A 589 1.97 -26.33 45.71
CA GLU A 589 1.74 -25.37 44.61
C GLU A 589 2.16 -23.94 44.97
N ALA A 590 2.14 -23.60 46.27
CA ALA A 590 2.68 -22.34 46.76
C ALA A 590 4.22 -22.31 46.67
N PHE A 591 4.88 -23.43 46.99
CA PHE A 591 6.34 -23.53 47.02
C PHE A 591 6.98 -23.33 45.63
N SER A 592 6.35 -23.85 44.57
CA SER A 592 6.81 -23.64 43.18
C SER A 592 6.63 -22.20 42.70
N LYS A 593 5.54 -21.54 43.10
CA LYS A 593 5.29 -20.10 42.84
C LYS A 593 6.27 -19.20 43.59
N VAL A 594 6.60 -19.53 44.84
CA VAL A 594 7.66 -18.84 45.61
C VAL A 594 9.02 -19.04 44.96
N ILE A 595 9.41 -20.27 44.58
CA ILE A 595 10.70 -20.54 43.92
C ILE A 595 10.82 -19.80 42.57
N ARG A 596 9.75 -19.74 41.75
CA ARG A 596 9.76 -18.95 40.51
C ARG A 596 9.91 -17.43 40.76
N SER A 597 9.33 -16.91 41.85
CA SER A 597 9.52 -15.51 42.29
C SER A 597 10.91 -15.25 42.89
N TRP A 598 11.53 -16.27 43.47
CA TRP A 598 12.87 -16.21 44.06
C TRP A 598 13.97 -16.28 42.99
N ALA A 599 13.77 -17.09 41.94
CA ALA A 599 14.68 -17.19 40.80
C ALA A 599 14.77 -15.89 39.99
N SER A 600 13.66 -15.18 39.78
CA SER A 600 13.62 -13.95 38.96
C SER A 600 14.23 -12.72 39.64
N LYS A 601 14.38 -12.70 40.97
CA LYS A 601 14.91 -11.55 41.73
C LYS A 601 16.37 -11.68 42.16
N ASN A 602 16.92 -12.90 42.24
CA ASN A 602 18.25 -13.10 42.82
C ASN A 602 19.42 -12.98 41.82
N VAL A 603 19.19 -12.88 40.51
CA VAL A 603 20.30 -12.72 39.54
C VAL A 603 21.10 -11.41 39.77
N ILE A 604 20.44 -10.36 40.24
CA ILE A 604 21.06 -9.06 40.57
C ILE A 604 21.53 -9.01 42.03
N LEU A 605 20.81 -9.65 42.96
CA LEU A 605 21.17 -9.66 44.39
C LEU A 605 22.31 -10.63 44.74
N LEU A 606 22.48 -11.73 44.00
CA LEU A 606 23.51 -12.73 44.29
C LEU A 606 24.94 -12.17 44.17
N PRO A 607 25.32 -11.41 43.12
CA PRO A 607 26.60 -10.73 43.08
C PRO A 607 26.80 -9.78 44.26
N ILE A 608 25.79 -8.97 44.59
CA ILE A 608 25.85 -7.99 45.69
C ILE A 608 26.03 -8.69 47.05
N ALA A 609 25.30 -9.78 47.29
CA ALA A 609 25.40 -10.58 48.51
C ALA A 609 26.76 -11.30 48.63
N ILE A 610 27.30 -11.83 47.53
CA ILE A 610 28.64 -12.43 47.50
C ILE A 610 29.70 -11.35 47.76
N THR A 611 29.64 -10.19 47.09
CA THR A 611 30.58 -9.08 47.34
C THR A 611 30.51 -8.62 48.79
N PHE A 612 29.31 -8.40 49.33
CA PHE A 612 29.13 -8.03 50.74
C PHE A 612 29.71 -9.09 51.69
N TYR A 613 29.45 -10.38 51.45
CA TYR A 613 29.96 -11.46 52.30
C TYR A 613 31.49 -11.58 52.25
N VAL A 614 32.10 -11.44 51.07
CA VAL A 614 33.56 -11.45 50.90
C VAL A 614 34.19 -10.23 51.58
N THR A 615 33.67 -9.02 51.35
CA THR A 615 34.19 -7.80 51.99
C THR A 615 34.01 -7.83 53.51
N TRP A 616 32.86 -8.29 54.01
CA TRP A 616 32.58 -8.45 55.44
C TRP A 616 33.50 -9.50 56.08
N GLY A 617 33.75 -10.63 55.41
CA GLY A 617 34.70 -11.65 55.83
C GLY A 617 36.13 -11.10 55.94
N PHE A 618 36.55 -10.27 54.98
CA PHE A 618 37.86 -9.62 55.00
C PHE A 618 38.00 -8.60 56.15
N ILE A 619 36.98 -7.76 56.36
CA ILE A 619 36.93 -6.80 57.48
C ILE A 619 36.96 -7.52 58.84
N ARG A 620 36.35 -8.72 58.93
CA ARG A 620 36.36 -9.58 60.13
C ARG A 620 37.66 -10.33 60.38
N PHE A 621 38.63 -10.32 59.46
CA PHE A 621 39.82 -11.16 59.56
C PHE A 621 41.02 -10.48 60.25
N VAL A 622 41.05 -9.14 60.32
CA VAL A 622 42.13 -8.38 60.98
C VAL A 622 41.57 -7.17 61.73
N ASP A 623 41.31 -7.36 63.03
CA ASP A 623 40.93 -6.26 63.94
C ASP A 623 41.99 -5.15 63.94
N GLY A 624 41.56 -3.90 63.82
CA GLY A 624 42.41 -2.70 63.89
C GLY A 624 43.17 -2.31 62.61
N LEU A 625 43.43 -3.23 61.66
CA LEU A 625 44.13 -2.92 60.39
C LEU A 625 43.29 -3.14 59.11
N GLY A 626 41.98 -3.40 59.24
CA GLY A 626 41.07 -3.69 58.11
C GLY A 626 41.15 -2.72 56.91
N PHE A 627 41.37 -1.41 57.13
CA PHE A 627 41.51 -0.44 56.03
C PHE A 627 42.83 -0.58 55.26
N ILE A 628 43.96 -0.70 55.98
CA ILE A 628 45.29 -0.86 55.36
C ILE A 628 45.35 -2.22 54.65
N THR A 629 44.88 -3.29 55.29
CA THR A 629 44.85 -4.63 54.67
C THR A 629 43.92 -4.69 53.45
N SER A 630 42.80 -3.96 53.45
CA SER A 630 41.95 -3.82 52.25
C SER A 630 42.65 -3.04 51.13
N ILE A 631 43.35 -1.95 51.42
CA ILE A 631 44.14 -1.20 50.43
C ILE A 631 45.26 -2.08 49.86
N THR A 632 46.03 -2.77 50.72
CA THR A 632 47.08 -3.70 50.28
C THR A 632 46.50 -4.85 49.46
N PHE A 633 45.34 -5.39 49.82
CA PHE A 633 44.67 -6.43 49.03
C PHE A 633 44.21 -5.92 47.67
N ILE A 634 43.54 -4.77 47.59
CA ILE A 634 43.14 -4.14 46.33
C ILE A 634 44.35 -3.83 45.44
N PHE A 635 45.45 -3.34 46.04
CA PHE A 635 46.71 -3.07 45.34
C PHE A 635 47.38 -4.35 44.82
N LEU A 636 47.41 -5.43 45.61
CA LEU A 636 47.93 -6.74 45.19
C LEU A 636 47.06 -7.40 44.12
N VAL A 637 45.73 -7.26 44.20
CA VAL A 637 44.81 -7.70 43.14
C VAL A 637 45.01 -6.87 41.87
N GLY A 638 45.24 -5.55 42.00
CA GLY A 638 45.61 -4.68 40.88
C GLY A 638 46.89 -5.12 40.19
N ILE A 639 47.98 -5.36 40.96
CA ILE A 639 49.24 -5.92 40.45
C ILE A 639 49.02 -7.29 39.79
N PHE A 640 48.23 -8.18 40.40
CA PHE A 640 47.91 -9.49 39.85
C PHE A 640 47.18 -9.39 38.50
N MET A 641 46.14 -8.56 38.41
CA MET A 641 45.38 -8.35 37.17
C MET A 641 46.22 -7.64 36.08
N SER A 642 47.17 -6.81 36.49
CA SER A 642 48.15 -6.15 35.61
C SER A 642 49.30 -7.07 35.19
N SER A 643 49.40 -8.26 35.77
CA SER A 643 50.42 -9.26 35.44
C SER A 643 49.97 -10.19 34.31
N TRP A 644 50.94 -10.85 33.69
CA TRP A 644 50.71 -11.93 32.72
C TRP A 644 49.85 -13.09 33.28
N LEU A 645 49.90 -13.32 34.60
CA LEU A 645 49.13 -14.38 35.24
C LEU A 645 47.64 -14.00 35.38
N GLY A 646 47.33 -12.74 35.70
CA GLY A 646 45.96 -12.24 35.75
C GLY A 646 45.28 -12.20 34.37
N THR A 647 46.00 -11.71 33.35
CA THR A 647 45.53 -11.76 31.95
C THR A 647 45.34 -13.19 31.43
N SER A 648 46.17 -14.14 31.86
CA SER A 648 45.99 -15.57 31.57
C SER A 648 44.72 -16.15 32.23
N VAL A 649 44.40 -15.76 33.46
CA VAL A 649 43.16 -16.17 34.14
C VAL A 649 41.92 -15.57 33.48
N LEU A 650 41.95 -14.28 33.11
CA LEU A 650 40.84 -13.61 32.42
C LEU A 650 40.58 -14.23 31.02
N THR A 651 41.62 -14.53 30.25
CA THR A 651 41.47 -15.16 28.93
C THR A 651 40.99 -16.61 29.00
N LEU A 652 41.37 -17.36 30.04
CA LEU A 652 40.81 -18.68 30.33
C LEU A 652 39.30 -18.59 30.70
N GLY A 653 38.91 -17.57 31.45
CA GLY A 653 37.50 -17.25 31.73
C GLY A 653 36.70 -16.92 30.48
N GLU A 654 37.23 -16.06 29.59
CA GLU A 654 36.61 -15.77 28.29
C GLU A 654 36.46 -17.00 27.41
N TRP A 655 37.46 -17.89 27.38
CA TRP A 655 37.40 -19.14 26.63
C TRP A 655 36.27 -20.05 27.16
N PHE A 656 36.13 -20.17 28.49
CA PHE A 656 35.08 -20.95 29.11
C PHE A 656 33.68 -20.38 28.80
N ILE A 657 33.49 -19.05 28.93
CA ILE A 657 32.23 -18.36 28.61
C ILE A 657 31.87 -18.54 27.13
N LYS A 658 32.83 -18.41 26.21
CA LYS A 658 32.61 -18.65 24.77
C LYS A 658 32.21 -20.08 24.46
N LYS A 659 32.56 -21.05 25.31
CA LYS A 659 32.19 -22.47 25.13
C LYS A 659 30.80 -22.82 25.69
N MET A 660 30.14 -21.92 26.42
CA MET A 660 28.77 -22.12 26.90
C MET A 660 27.75 -21.64 25.84
N PRO A 661 26.90 -22.53 25.30
CA PRO A 661 25.80 -22.08 24.43
C PRO A 661 24.84 -21.16 25.19
N LEU A 662 24.10 -20.34 24.45
CA LEU A 662 23.28 -19.21 24.94
C LEU A 662 24.11 -18.06 25.56
N VAL A 663 24.96 -18.34 26.55
CA VAL A 663 25.73 -17.33 27.29
C VAL A 663 26.77 -16.64 26.39
N SER A 664 27.40 -17.39 25.47
CA SER A 664 28.39 -16.85 24.52
C SER A 664 27.83 -15.73 23.64
N TYR A 665 26.56 -15.80 23.22
CA TYR A 665 25.89 -14.78 22.42
C TYR A 665 25.66 -13.49 23.21
N ILE A 666 25.13 -13.60 24.43
CA ILE A 666 24.91 -12.44 25.33
C ILE A 666 26.25 -11.79 25.66
N TYR A 667 27.26 -12.57 26.03
CA TYR A 667 28.59 -12.06 26.35
C TYR A 667 29.28 -11.39 25.15
N ALA A 668 29.12 -11.93 23.93
CA ALA A 668 29.64 -11.30 22.72
C ALA A 668 28.98 -9.94 22.45
N ALA A 669 27.65 -9.86 22.50
CA ALA A 669 26.90 -8.61 22.31
C ALA A 669 27.24 -7.56 23.39
N SER A 670 27.26 -7.96 24.67
CA SER A 670 27.67 -7.07 25.77
C SER A 670 29.12 -6.61 25.65
N LYS A 671 30.04 -7.47 25.16
CA LYS A 671 31.44 -7.08 24.93
C LYS A 671 31.59 -6.14 23.73
N GLN A 672 30.77 -6.27 22.69
CA GLN A 672 30.72 -5.29 21.58
C GLN A 672 30.22 -3.92 22.04
N ILE A 673 29.12 -3.88 22.81
CA ILE A 673 28.59 -2.63 23.39
C ILE A 673 29.61 -1.99 24.34
N SER A 674 30.25 -2.77 25.21
CA SER A 674 31.26 -2.27 26.15
C SER A 674 32.53 -1.77 25.43
N ALA A 675 32.93 -2.42 24.32
CA ALA A 675 34.07 -1.96 23.51
C ALA A 675 33.78 -0.61 22.81
N ALA A 676 32.54 -0.38 22.35
CA ALA A 676 32.13 0.89 21.73
C ALA A 676 32.02 2.07 22.71
N ILE A 677 32.06 1.81 24.03
CA ILE A 677 31.91 2.80 25.10
C ILE A 677 33.21 2.97 25.93
N SER A 678 34.21 2.10 25.71
CA SER A 678 35.47 2.11 26.46
C SER A 678 36.39 3.27 26.04
N PRO A 679 36.83 4.14 26.96
CA PRO A 679 37.69 5.29 26.61
C PRO A 679 39.13 4.90 26.28
N ASP A 680 39.62 3.77 26.82
CA ASP A 680 41.06 3.44 26.84
C ASP A 680 41.50 2.51 25.69
N GLN A 681 40.65 2.25 24.70
CA GLN A 681 41.05 1.59 23.46
C GLN A 681 40.70 2.43 22.23
N SER A 682 41.72 2.70 21.42
CA SER A 682 41.69 3.46 20.17
C SER A 682 41.01 2.70 19.02
N SER A 683 39.79 2.22 19.26
CA SER A 683 38.89 1.86 18.16
C SER A 683 38.46 3.15 17.46
N ASN A 684 39.14 3.48 16.36
CA ASN A 684 38.92 4.70 15.56
C ASN A 684 37.60 4.65 14.75
N ALA A 685 36.55 4.03 15.31
CA ALA A 685 35.29 3.72 14.65
C ALA A 685 34.37 4.94 14.55
N PHE A 686 34.35 5.79 15.57
CA PHE A 686 33.64 7.07 15.59
C PHE A 686 34.66 8.16 15.92
N LYS A 687 35.02 8.99 14.93
CA LYS A 687 36.06 10.01 15.07
C LYS A 687 35.50 11.34 15.55
N GLU A 688 34.40 11.76 14.94
CA GLU A 688 33.73 13.04 15.16
C GLU A 688 32.21 12.87 15.04
N VAL A 689 31.46 13.79 15.63
CA VAL A 689 30.00 13.89 15.44
C VAL A 689 29.71 14.70 14.18
N ALA A 690 28.70 14.31 13.41
CA ALA A 690 28.22 15.00 12.23
C ALA A 690 26.71 15.23 12.29
N ILE A 691 26.26 16.35 11.73
CA ILE A 691 24.85 16.60 11.41
C ILE A 691 24.75 16.71 9.89
N ILE A 692 23.86 15.92 9.30
CA ILE A 692 23.65 15.81 7.86
C ILE A 692 22.20 16.14 7.50
N ARG A 693 21.94 16.49 6.25
CA ARG A 693 20.57 16.68 5.74
C ARG A 693 19.86 15.33 5.63
N HIS A 694 18.66 15.25 6.19
CA HIS A 694 17.76 14.11 5.99
C HIS A 694 17.05 14.26 4.62
N PRO A 695 16.48 13.21 4.00
CA PRO A 695 15.89 13.31 2.66
C PRO A 695 14.69 14.28 2.54
N ARG A 696 14.04 14.65 3.65
CA ARG A 696 12.95 15.64 3.69
C ARG A 696 13.48 17.05 3.94
N ALA A 697 12.94 18.02 3.23
CA ALA A 697 13.35 19.42 3.33
C ALA A 697 13.10 19.99 4.74
N GLY A 698 14.17 20.40 5.42
CA GLY A 698 14.14 20.97 6.77
C GLY A 698 14.43 19.97 7.90
N GLU A 699 14.49 18.67 7.61
CA GLU A 699 14.91 17.64 8.57
C GLU A 699 16.44 17.40 8.52
N TYR A 700 17.03 17.03 9.66
CA TYR A 700 18.46 16.75 9.82
C TYR A 700 18.65 15.47 10.63
N ALA A 701 19.70 14.69 10.31
CA ALA A 701 20.08 13.49 11.04
C ALA A 701 21.42 13.68 11.76
N LEU A 702 21.54 13.11 12.96
CA LEU A 702 22.77 13.05 13.73
C LEU A 702 23.51 11.74 13.40
N GLY A 703 24.82 11.83 13.16
CA GLY A 703 25.66 10.67 12.89
C GLY A 703 27.10 10.88 13.34
N PHE A 704 27.97 9.95 12.96
CA PHE A 704 29.39 9.92 13.32
C PHE A 704 30.26 9.72 12.09
N ILE A 705 31.30 10.54 11.95
CA ILE A 705 32.32 10.34 10.92
C ILE A 705 33.18 9.15 11.33
N THR A 706 33.18 8.09 10.51
CA THR A 706 33.94 6.86 10.75
C THR A 706 35.28 6.85 10.00
N SER A 707 35.28 7.34 8.76
CA SER A 707 36.43 7.44 7.87
C SER A 707 36.23 8.52 6.81
N SER A 708 37.27 8.82 6.03
CA SER A 708 37.13 9.42 4.71
C SER A 708 37.57 8.42 3.64
N VAL A 709 37.07 8.62 2.42
CA VAL A 709 37.26 7.75 1.25
C VAL A 709 37.45 8.65 0.03
N ILE A 710 38.50 8.41 -0.76
CA ILE A 710 38.71 9.12 -2.02
C ILE A 710 38.01 8.35 -3.14
N LEU A 711 36.98 8.95 -3.72
CA LEU A 711 36.29 8.44 -4.90
C LEU A 711 37.02 8.92 -6.16
N ARG A 712 37.61 7.98 -6.90
CA ARG A 712 38.29 8.25 -8.18
C ARG A 712 37.32 8.11 -9.35
N ASN A 713 36.88 9.22 -9.93
CA ASN A 713 36.14 9.22 -11.20
C ASN A 713 36.43 10.49 -12.02
N ARG A 714 37.42 10.40 -12.92
CA ARG A 714 38.02 11.49 -13.73
C ARG A 714 38.73 12.57 -12.91
N ASP A 715 38.14 13.03 -11.82
CA ASP A 715 38.77 13.81 -10.76
C ASP A 715 38.83 12.98 -9.46
N GLU A 716 39.55 13.45 -8.43
CA GLU A 716 39.65 12.80 -7.11
C GLU A 716 38.79 13.58 -6.09
N GLU A 717 37.68 12.99 -5.64
CA GLU A 717 36.76 13.59 -4.66
C GLU A 717 36.91 12.89 -3.30
N GLU A 718 37.24 13.63 -2.23
CA GLU A 718 37.21 13.09 -0.88
C GLU A 718 35.79 13.18 -0.29
N LEU A 719 35.27 12.03 0.17
CA LEU A 719 33.97 11.91 0.82
C LEU A 719 34.15 11.38 2.25
N PHE A 720 33.36 11.88 3.20
CA PHE A 720 33.32 11.33 4.55
C PHE A 720 32.27 10.21 4.66
N CYS A 721 32.65 9.14 5.34
CA CYS A 721 31.79 8.02 5.69
C CYS A 721 31.08 8.32 7.02
N VAL A 722 29.82 8.76 6.93
CA VAL A 722 28.98 9.13 8.07
C VAL A 722 28.04 7.97 8.42
N TYR A 723 28.16 7.43 9.63
CA TYR A 723 27.25 6.43 10.18
C TYR A 723 26.13 7.10 10.97
N VAL A 724 24.88 6.80 10.66
CA VAL A 724 23.68 7.34 11.32
C VAL A 724 22.99 6.21 12.09
N PRO A 725 23.19 6.10 13.41
CA PRO A 725 22.58 5.04 14.20
C PRO A 725 21.09 5.28 14.48
N THR A 726 20.39 4.16 14.63
CA THR A 726 19.08 4.09 15.29
C THR A 726 19.24 4.19 16.81
N ASN A 727 18.16 3.99 17.58
CA ASN A 727 18.21 3.87 19.04
C ASN A 727 19.11 2.72 19.57
N HIS A 728 19.59 1.84 18.69
CA HIS A 728 20.63 0.87 19.00
C HIS A 728 21.93 1.27 18.28
N LEU A 729 22.98 1.64 19.03
CA LEU A 729 24.24 2.20 18.51
C LEU A 729 24.98 1.33 17.46
N TYR A 730 24.60 0.05 17.32
CA TYR A 730 25.16 -0.92 16.37
C TYR A 730 24.24 -1.23 15.17
N LEU A 731 23.08 -0.56 15.06
CA LEU A 731 22.15 -0.65 13.92
C LEU A 731 21.95 0.76 13.36
N GLY A 732 22.25 0.96 12.07
CA GLY A 732 22.17 2.27 11.43
C GLY A 732 22.69 2.26 10.00
N ASP A 733 22.46 3.36 9.29
CA ASP A 733 22.84 3.53 7.89
C ASP A 733 24.24 4.14 7.75
N ILE A 734 24.86 3.96 6.57
CA ILE A 734 26.16 4.53 6.22
C ILE A 734 26.01 5.35 4.94
N PHE A 735 26.36 6.64 5.03
CA PHE A 735 26.33 7.58 3.92
C PHE A 735 27.74 8.04 3.55
N LEU A 736 28.02 8.17 2.25
CA LEU A 736 29.21 8.86 1.75
C LEU A 736 28.81 10.29 1.35
N ILE A 737 29.34 11.29 2.04
CA ILE A 737 28.87 12.68 1.95
C ILE A 737 30.07 13.62 1.73
N SER A 738 29.88 14.61 0.87
CA SER A 738 30.88 15.65 0.58
C SER A 738 31.17 16.51 1.83
N PRO A 739 32.41 16.97 2.06
CA PRO A 739 32.75 17.85 3.18
C PRO A 739 31.83 19.10 3.30
N ASP A 740 31.37 19.64 2.17
CA ASP A 740 30.51 20.83 2.09
C ASP A 740 29.06 20.60 2.58
N ASP A 741 28.59 19.35 2.66
CA ASP A 741 27.24 18.97 3.09
C ASP A 741 27.20 18.37 4.53
N ILE A 742 28.30 18.51 5.29
CA ILE A 742 28.39 18.05 6.69
C ILE A 742 28.53 19.25 7.64
N LEU A 743 27.60 19.37 8.59
CA LEU A 743 27.75 20.28 9.72
C LEU A 743 28.45 19.57 10.88
N ARG A 744 29.52 20.16 11.42
CA ARG A 744 30.22 19.64 12.61
C ARG A 744 29.71 20.36 13.86
N PRO A 745 28.83 19.75 14.69
CA PRO A 745 28.40 20.35 15.94
C PRO A 745 29.54 20.34 16.97
N ASN A 746 29.51 21.29 17.90
CA ASN A 746 30.38 21.31 19.08
C ASN A 746 29.91 20.27 20.12
N LEU A 747 30.03 18.99 19.77
CA LEU A 747 29.71 17.83 20.61
C LEU A 747 30.87 16.82 20.55
N SER A 748 31.25 16.25 21.69
CA SER A 748 32.10 15.06 21.70
C SER A 748 31.35 13.83 21.19
N VAL A 749 32.09 12.84 20.69
CA VAL A 749 31.54 11.52 20.31
C VAL A 749 30.76 10.88 21.47
N ARG A 750 31.18 11.11 22.72
CA ARG A 750 30.47 10.64 23.91
C ARG A 750 29.08 11.28 24.07
N GLU A 751 28.97 12.60 23.91
CA GLU A 751 27.69 13.31 24.00
C GLU A 751 26.77 12.93 22.84
N GLY A 752 27.32 12.73 21.63
CA GLY A 752 26.58 12.15 20.50
C GLY A 752 26.03 10.75 20.82
N ILE A 753 26.84 9.87 21.42
CA ILE A 753 26.41 8.52 21.83
C ILE A 753 25.32 8.60 22.91
N GLU A 754 25.44 9.53 23.87
CA GLU A 754 24.42 9.74 24.90
C GLU A 754 23.09 10.23 24.31
N ILE A 755 23.14 11.15 23.33
CA ILE A 755 21.95 11.60 22.57
C ILE A 755 21.27 10.41 21.87
N VAL A 756 22.03 9.53 21.22
CA VAL A 756 21.49 8.36 20.51
C VAL A 756 20.88 7.34 21.47
N ILE A 757 21.59 6.97 22.54
CA ILE A 757 21.12 5.99 23.54
C ILE A 757 19.92 6.53 24.35
N SER A 758 19.86 7.84 24.58
CA SER A 758 18.72 8.50 25.23
C SER A 758 17.53 8.77 24.29
N GLY A 759 17.58 8.34 23.02
CA GLY A 759 16.51 8.56 22.05
C GLY A 759 16.22 10.04 21.78
N GLY A 760 17.24 10.90 21.90
CA GLY A 760 17.13 12.34 21.75
C GLY A 760 16.89 13.13 23.04
N MET A 761 16.70 12.48 24.19
CA MET A 761 16.43 13.20 25.46
C MET A 761 17.63 14.02 25.97
N SER A 762 18.87 13.61 25.69
CA SER A 762 20.09 14.37 26.05
C SER A 762 20.48 15.46 25.02
N VAL A 763 19.62 15.83 24.05
CA VAL A 763 19.95 16.88 23.07
C VAL A 763 19.99 18.26 23.75
N PRO A 764 21.10 19.02 23.65
CA PRO A 764 21.18 20.36 24.23
C PRO A 764 20.26 21.33 23.48
N GLN A 765 19.67 22.28 24.23
CA GLN A 765 18.72 23.27 23.70
C GLN A 765 19.31 24.21 22.64
N ILE A 766 20.64 24.29 22.54
CA ILE A 766 21.37 25.05 21.52
C ILE A 766 22.51 24.16 21.02
N LEU A 767 22.53 23.86 19.73
CA LEU A 767 23.65 23.24 19.04
C LEU A 767 24.38 24.31 18.22
N THR A 768 25.64 24.59 18.57
CA THR A 768 26.52 25.43 17.76
C THR A 768 27.35 24.54 16.82
N THR A 769 27.52 24.96 15.56
CA THR A 769 28.52 24.36 14.68
C THR A 769 29.89 24.98 14.94
N VAL A 770 30.95 24.18 14.80
CA VAL A 770 32.33 24.68 14.85
C VAL A 770 32.62 25.51 13.60
N ASP A 771 32.11 25.07 12.45
CA ASP A 771 32.22 25.76 11.17
C ASP A 771 31.12 26.83 11.01
N ALA A 772 31.46 28.08 11.31
CA ALA A 772 30.56 29.25 11.19
C ALA A 772 30.29 29.68 9.72
N HIS A 773 30.89 29.01 8.73
CA HIS A 773 30.80 29.35 7.31
C HIS A 773 30.08 28.30 6.45
N ALA A 774 29.66 27.16 7.01
CA ALA A 774 28.92 26.10 6.32
C ALA A 774 27.45 26.49 6.03
N LYS A 775 27.24 27.55 5.24
CA LYS A 775 25.98 27.73 4.51
C LYS A 775 25.95 26.66 3.42
N PHE A 776 25.15 25.61 3.63
CA PHE A 776 24.84 24.66 2.56
C PHE A 776 24.52 25.41 1.26
N GLY A 777 25.22 25.07 0.18
CA GLY A 777 24.98 25.71 -1.11
C GLY A 777 23.54 25.45 -1.61
N PRO A 778 22.98 26.34 -2.45
CA PRO A 778 21.91 25.92 -3.35
C PRO A 778 22.45 24.76 -4.22
N ARG A 779 21.62 23.75 -4.50
CA ARG A 779 22.03 22.60 -5.33
C ARG A 779 22.66 23.09 -6.64
N LYS A 780 23.96 22.86 -6.82
CA LYS A 780 24.58 22.99 -8.14
C LYS A 780 23.99 21.89 -9.04
N PRO A 781 23.44 22.21 -10.22
CA PRO A 781 23.00 21.20 -11.17
C PRO A 781 24.24 20.53 -11.80
N THR A 782 24.64 19.37 -11.29
CA THR A 782 25.86 18.65 -11.73
C THR A 782 25.67 17.93 -13.07
N TYR A 783 25.37 18.69 -14.13
CA TYR A 783 25.55 18.29 -15.53
C TYR A 783 25.90 19.51 -16.40
N ALA A 784 27.13 20.02 -16.20
CA ALA A 784 27.72 21.02 -17.08
C ALA A 784 28.55 20.35 -18.17
N SER A 785 28.22 20.68 -19.43
CA SER A 785 28.88 20.34 -20.68
C SER A 785 30.41 20.15 -20.64
N LYS A 786 30.91 19.10 -21.30
CA LYS A 786 32.25 19.09 -21.94
C LYS A 786 32.20 18.36 -23.28
N VAL A 787 32.27 19.17 -24.34
CA VAL A 787 32.25 18.83 -25.78
C VAL A 787 30.92 18.26 -26.26
#